data_AF-A0A5M3VUC7-F1
#
_entry.id   AF-A0A5M3VUC7-F1
#
_cell.length_a   1.000
_cell.length_b   1.000
_cell.length_c   1.000
_cell.angle_alpha   90.00
_cell.angle_beta   90.00
_cell.angle_gamma   90.00
#
_symmetry.space_group_name_H-M   'P 1'
#
loop_
_entity.id
_entity.type
_entity.pdbx_description
1 polymer ?
#
loop_
_entity_poly.entity_id
_entity_poly.type
_entity_poly.pdbx_seq_one_letter_code
_entity_poly.pdbx_strand_id
1 'polypeptide(L)'
;MSNPIRRARGFAAVLALACLPFTLIAGTASADPEPTDIVASGPQWSVTRVAGGFRVTLELDEELPVIGSAPTLSADGRVLGPATESADGKSLSLVTADPSVTAATSVTTDAVEATVTSRARSAPNPQLAQPGITPDILQVDPSTPGSHQVSEAVYDFGDLAIPLLNIGGIRGEITGKIYLPDGRGRKPVVVFLHGRHASCFGTGAANPARWPCRPSPDSPSQRATIPSYLGYDAPARALASNGYAVVSISSNAINANDNQLAADYGAQARGQLILDTLRMLDVADDGDPVVYHDAFTNRDVSLAQALTGDIEPSDLVRKFDLDSVGIMGHSRGGEGVVAASTLNDALPLWQQFGIKAVLPLAPVDYDRISMPNVATATILPYCDGDVENLMGQHIVDDSRHSFDDNVLRSAVLVMGTNHNFFNTIWTPGGWPSGTADDWVSLATGANDPVCDPTSATTTRLTAPQQVQVGATYMAGFFRLTLGGEKQFQPLFDGSAVTAPSTSFAGISVTATQPAKSRMDLATFEAADPSVLVSGDATAEVCASMGGNGGVQLPQPSPHCTTTLNSAAVPHWSPALWAFNIPSSPMLHLKWTSPTGEARVAVPHGKRDISRFEQLSVKIAADEFVPAGTDLTVSVADGSGNTWSSPVSALNPAAVTRLPGVSSPWLRKVILQQVIIPAAALTQLNLSDLREVRFTAGAPSGGVYISDLSAENRAVGERSPERQATVNVVPNNVEEGSGPGTANVAAVLSERVGHPVTAYVSVFGSATGAAGAEMRQVTFAPGQLCVPVPVATLGDQLPSRTPATSFKVSATNVAHAVMGDKGFGTFTVREDDGVTGGTPAPAFGVPGDVCAEYAAAQKPGHLNVTGVVYPGSVTTLRAGGYRAGESVEFRLNSAPLGRALADAGGMVSFAATIPAGTPSEKVTLTAVGAGSAFSTTAIVRIRAAL
;
A
#
# COMPACT_ATOMS: atom_id res chain seq x y z
N MET A 1 -4.84 -20.50 -66.28
CA MET A 1 -5.15 -20.10 -67.67
C MET A 1 -6.64 -19.85 -67.78
N SER A 2 -6.99 -18.64 -68.21
CA SER A 2 -8.17 -18.30 -69.02
C SER A 2 -9.57 -18.69 -68.53
N ASN A 3 -10.23 -17.69 -67.92
CA ASN A 3 -11.58 -17.17 -68.25
C ASN A 3 -12.07 -17.59 -69.67
N PRO A 4 -13.40 -17.70 -70.02
CA PRO A 4 -14.42 -16.73 -69.57
C PRO A 4 -15.96 -17.08 -69.67
N ILE A 5 -16.79 -16.13 -69.19
CA ILE A 5 -17.98 -15.51 -69.85
C ILE A 5 -19.40 -16.16 -69.82
N ARG A 6 -20.26 -15.44 -69.05
CA ARG A 6 -21.59 -14.81 -69.34
C ARG A 6 -22.91 -15.61 -69.51
N ARG A 7 -23.82 -15.23 -68.58
CA ARG A 7 -25.20 -14.68 -68.71
C ARG A 7 -26.25 -15.48 -69.51
N ALA A 8 -27.43 -15.75 -68.91
CA ALA A 8 -28.59 -14.85 -68.87
C ALA A 8 -29.94 -15.57 -68.53
N ARG A 9 -30.84 -14.83 -67.84
CA ARG A 9 -32.33 -14.96 -67.78
C ARG A 9 -32.90 -16.16 -66.98
N GLY A 10 -34.01 -16.10 -66.23
CA GLY A 10 -35.03 -15.09 -65.97
C GLY A 10 -36.09 -15.66 -64.98
N PHE A 11 -36.83 -14.76 -64.33
CA PHE A 11 -37.96 -14.87 -63.39
C PHE A 11 -38.82 -16.16 -63.32
N ALA A 12 -39.13 -16.67 -62.11
CA ALA A 12 -40.45 -16.49 -61.42
C ALA A 12 -40.68 -17.48 -60.23
N ALA A 13 -41.24 -16.91 -59.14
CA ALA A 13 -41.81 -17.39 -57.86
C ALA A 13 -42.12 -18.89 -57.57
N VAL A 14 -41.96 -19.30 -56.29
CA VAL A 14 -43.00 -19.81 -55.34
C VAL A 14 -42.39 -20.16 -53.96
N LEU A 15 -43.20 -19.97 -52.90
CA LEU A 15 -42.98 -20.16 -51.45
C LEU A 15 -42.25 -21.46 -50.99
N ALA A 16 -41.41 -21.32 -49.95
CA ALA A 16 -41.28 -22.30 -48.86
C ALA A 16 -40.64 -21.67 -47.60
N LEU A 17 -41.27 -21.91 -46.43
CA LEU A 17 -40.74 -21.65 -45.08
C LEU A 17 -39.57 -22.59 -44.76
N ALA A 18 -38.45 -22.08 -44.23
CA ALA A 18 -37.55 -22.78 -43.30
C ALA A 18 -36.56 -21.82 -42.62
N CYS A 19 -36.13 -22.19 -41.41
CA CYS A 19 -35.49 -21.41 -40.35
C CYS A 19 -34.02 -20.93 -40.56
N LEU A 20 -33.67 -19.87 -39.80
CA LEU A 20 -32.33 -19.42 -39.30
C LEU A 20 -31.28 -18.90 -40.32
N PRO A 21 -30.30 -18.05 -39.92
CA PRO A 21 -30.23 -17.00 -38.89
C PRO A 21 -29.92 -15.61 -39.51
N PHE A 22 -30.20 -14.51 -38.79
CA PHE A 22 -29.88 -13.14 -39.22
C PHE A 22 -28.36 -12.92 -39.29
N THR A 23 -27.86 -12.73 -40.51
CA THR A 23 -26.58 -12.08 -40.80
C THR A 23 -26.73 -10.57 -40.62
N LEU A 24 -25.91 -9.99 -39.74
CA LEU A 24 -25.75 -8.54 -39.60
C LEU A 24 -25.15 -7.98 -40.90
N ILE A 25 -25.93 -7.14 -41.59
CA ILE A 25 -25.49 -6.31 -42.70
C ILE A 25 -24.67 -5.16 -42.11
N ALA A 26 -23.42 -5.04 -42.56
CA ALA A 26 -22.58 -3.88 -42.34
C ALA A 26 -23.26 -2.64 -42.94
N GLY A 27 -23.83 -1.81 -42.07
CA GLY A 27 -24.26 -0.46 -42.40
C GLY A 27 -23.02 0.44 -42.47
N THR A 28 -22.88 1.14 -43.59
CA THR A 28 -21.90 2.20 -43.82
C THR A 28 -21.99 3.24 -42.71
N ALA A 29 -20.87 3.46 -42.01
CA ALA A 29 -20.70 4.56 -41.08
C ALA A 29 -21.03 5.89 -41.76
N SER A 30 -22.17 6.48 -41.40
CA SER A 30 -22.31 7.93 -41.46
C SER A 30 -21.47 8.47 -40.31
N ALA A 31 -20.57 9.41 -40.60
CA ALA A 31 -19.84 10.13 -39.59
C ALA A 31 -20.84 10.70 -38.57
N ASP A 32 -20.73 10.25 -37.32
CA ASP A 32 -21.36 10.94 -36.19
C ASP A 32 -20.82 12.38 -36.16
N PRO A 33 -21.66 13.38 -35.84
CA PRO A 33 -21.16 14.73 -35.61
C PRO A 33 -20.16 14.72 -34.46
N GLU A 34 -19.08 15.50 -34.59
CA GLU A 34 -18.03 15.63 -33.56
C GLU A 34 -18.62 15.87 -32.16
N PRO A 35 -18.03 15.30 -31.10
CA PRO A 35 -18.60 15.32 -29.76
C PRO A 35 -18.54 16.74 -29.15
N THR A 36 -19.70 17.31 -28.85
CA THR A 36 -19.89 18.64 -28.24
C THR A 36 -19.43 18.75 -26.77
N ASP A 37 -18.81 17.71 -26.20
CA ASP A 37 -18.48 17.62 -24.77
C ASP A 37 -16.97 17.56 -24.48
N ILE A 38 -16.13 17.57 -25.52
CA ILE A 38 -14.68 17.78 -25.37
C ILE A 38 -14.45 19.27 -25.10
N VAL A 39 -13.93 19.59 -23.92
CA VAL A 39 -13.66 20.97 -23.50
C VAL A 39 -12.21 21.38 -23.73
N ALA A 40 -11.29 20.42 -23.83
CA ALA A 40 -9.91 20.59 -24.27
C ALA A 40 -9.38 19.27 -24.84
N SER A 41 -8.41 19.34 -25.78
CA SER A 41 -7.76 18.16 -26.33
C SER A 41 -6.40 18.49 -26.95
N GLY A 42 -5.51 17.51 -26.94
CA GLY A 42 -4.25 17.53 -27.67
C GLY A 42 -4.05 16.24 -28.48
N PRO A 43 -2.86 16.02 -29.06
CA PRO A 43 -2.60 14.89 -29.97
C PRO A 43 -2.86 13.50 -29.37
N GLN A 44 -2.68 13.33 -28.06
CA GLN A 44 -2.79 12.06 -27.34
C GLN A 44 -3.62 12.17 -26.06
N TRP A 45 -4.34 13.27 -25.86
CA TRP A 45 -5.13 13.43 -24.65
C TRP A 45 -6.42 14.21 -24.92
N SER A 46 -7.42 13.95 -24.10
CA SER A 46 -8.70 14.65 -24.16
C SER A 46 -9.21 14.96 -22.76
N VAL A 47 -9.98 16.04 -22.68
CA VAL A 47 -10.69 16.45 -21.49
C VAL A 47 -12.16 16.55 -21.85
N THR A 48 -12.96 15.69 -21.24
CA THR A 48 -14.41 15.60 -21.47
C THR A 48 -15.16 16.04 -20.24
N ARG A 49 -16.26 16.79 -20.43
CA ARG A 49 -17.15 17.13 -19.33
C ARG A 49 -17.88 15.88 -18.85
N VAL A 50 -17.84 15.61 -17.55
CA VAL A 50 -18.55 14.50 -16.88
C VAL A 50 -19.31 15.03 -15.67
N ALA A 51 -20.22 14.24 -15.11
CA ALA A 51 -20.87 14.57 -13.84
C ALA A 51 -19.80 14.84 -12.77
N GLY A 52 -19.77 16.05 -12.21
CA GLY A 52 -18.76 16.45 -11.23
C GLY A 52 -17.39 16.85 -11.79
N GLY A 53 -17.30 17.40 -13.01
CA GLY A 53 -16.10 18.08 -13.49
C GLY A 53 -15.64 17.59 -14.87
N PHE A 54 -14.39 17.16 -14.95
CA PHE A 54 -13.71 16.81 -16.19
C PHE A 54 -13.00 15.46 -16.09
N ARG A 55 -13.26 14.56 -17.04
CA ARG A 55 -12.45 13.36 -17.23
C ARG A 55 -11.29 13.71 -18.13
N VAL A 56 -10.08 13.59 -17.59
CA VAL A 56 -8.81 13.71 -18.31
C VAL A 56 -8.40 12.31 -18.73
N THR A 57 -8.17 12.10 -20.02
CA THR A 57 -7.68 10.83 -20.57
C THR A 57 -6.41 11.11 -21.36
N LEU A 58 -5.35 10.34 -21.09
CA LEU A 58 -4.11 10.30 -21.85
C LEU A 58 -4.01 8.93 -22.53
N GLU A 59 -3.93 8.92 -23.84
CA GLU A 59 -3.65 7.75 -24.68
C GLU A 59 -2.12 7.59 -24.81
N LEU A 60 -1.65 6.35 -24.75
CA LEU A 60 -0.25 5.99 -24.78
C LEU A 60 0.06 5.22 -26.07
N ASP A 61 1.23 5.47 -26.65
CA ASP A 61 1.68 4.76 -27.85
C ASP A 61 1.96 3.27 -27.58
N GLU A 62 2.39 2.97 -26.36
CA GLU A 62 2.73 1.62 -25.88
C GLU A 62 2.03 1.32 -24.54
N GLU A 63 1.99 0.04 -24.18
CA GLU A 63 1.47 -0.39 -22.88
C GLU A 63 2.36 0.15 -21.74
N LEU A 64 1.75 0.55 -20.62
CA LEU A 64 2.49 1.04 -19.45
C LEU A 64 3.55 0.02 -18.99
N PRO A 65 4.77 0.48 -18.62
CA PRO A 65 5.73 -0.40 -17.98
C PRO A 65 5.20 -0.87 -16.62
N VAL A 66 5.43 -2.14 -16.30
CA VAL A 66 5.02 -2.73 -15.03
C VAL A 66 6.06 -2.40 -13.96
N ILE A 67 5.88 -1.27 -13.27
CA ILE A 67 6.76 -0.75 -12.20
C ILE A 67 6.06 -0.74 -10.83
N GLY A 68 6.81 -0.52 -9.75
CA GLY A 68 6.28 -0.35 -8.40
C GLY A 68 5.36 0.87 -8.29
N SER A 69 5.79 2.02 -8.83
CA SER A 69 5.07 3.30 -8.76
C SER A 69 3.67 3.31 -9.42
N ALA A 70 2.77 4.11 -8.87
CA ALA A 70 1.42 4.29 -9.37
C ALA A 70 1.39 5.39 -10.43
N PRO A 71 0.81 5.17 -11.63
CA PRO A 71 0.76 6.20 -12.66
C PRO A 71 -0.08 7.39 -12.19
N THR A 72 0.49 8.58 -12.27
CA THR A 72 -0.21 9.86 -12.05
C THR A 72 -0.36 10.61 -13.38
N LEU A 73 -1.41 11.44 -13.49
CA LEU A 73 -1.52 12.40 -14.58
C LEU A 73 -1.25 13.81 -14.09
N SER A 74 -0.64 14.60 -14.95
CA SER A 74 -0.41 16.02 -14.77
C SER A 74 -0.99 16.80 -15.95
N ALA A 75 -1.50 18.02 -15.70
CA ALA A 75 -1.85 18.97 -16.75
C ALA A 75 -0.96 20.22 -16.64
N ASP A 76 -0.30 20.60 -17.73
CA ASP A 76 0.67 21.70 -17.77
C ASP A 76 1.72 21.65 -16.63
N GLY A 77 2.16 20.44 -16.27
CA GLY A 77 3.14 20.19 -15.19
C GLY A 77 2.57 20.21 -13.76
N ARG A 78 1.26 20.45 -13.58
CA ARG A 78 0.58 20.32 -12.30
C ARG A 78 0.00 18.92 -12.15
N VAL A 79 0.48 18.19 -11.14
CA VAL A 79 -0.01 16.85 -10.80
C VAL A 79 -1.49 16.92 -10.42
N LEU A 80 -2.33 16.24 -11.20
CA LEU A 80 -3.76 16.13 -10.97
C LEU A 80 -4.08 15.01 -9.98
N GLY A 81 -3.27 13.96 -9.98
CA GLY A 81 -3.41 12.81 -9.07
C GLY A 81 -3.23 11.48 -9.79
N PRO A 82 -3.45 10.37 -9.08
CA PRO A 82 -3.32 9.04 -9.66
C PRO A 82 -4.39 8.78 -10.72
N ALA A 83 -3.97 8.06 -11.76
CA ALA A 83 -4.83 7.70 -12.86
C ALA A 83 -5.20 6.22 -12.85
N THR A 84 -6.40 5.96 -13.35
CA THR A 84 -6.89 4.62 -13.64
C THR A 84 -6.34 4.17 -14.98
N GLU A 85 -5.60 3.08 -14.95
CA GLU A 85 -5.09 2.38 -16.13
C GLU A 85 -6.21 1.62 -16.85
N SER A 86 -6.25 1.72 -18.17
CA SER A 86 -7.16 0.94 -19.01
C SER A 86 -6.82 -0.56 -18.97
N ALA A 87 -7.79 -1.40 -19.34
CA ALA A 87 -7.59 -2.85 -19.29
C ALA A 87 -6.48 -3.38 -20.21
N ASP A 88 -6.17 -2.64 -21.28
CA ASP A 88 -5.08 -2.91 -22.23
C ASP A 88 -3.79 -2.15 -21.92
N GLY A 89 -3.75 -1.38 -20.82
CA GLY A 89 -2.59 -0.61 -20.37
C GLY A 89 -2.19 0.55 -21.29
N LYS A 90 -3.05 0.93 -22.25
CA LYS A 90 -2.76 1.94 -23.27
C LYS A 90 -3.39 3.30 -23.03
N SER A 91 -4.18 3.45 -21.97
CA SER A 91 -4.62 4.77 -21.55
C SER A 91 -4.68 4.91 -20.04
N LEU A 92 -4.47 6.15 -19.62
CA LEU A 92 -4.62 6.60 -18.25
C LEU A 92 -5.78 7.58 -18.20
N SER A 93 -6.62 7.44 -17.19
CA SER A 93 -7.71 8.38 -16.99
C SER A 93 -7.91 8.74 -15.54
N LEU A 94 -8.25 10.00 -15.29
CA LEU A 94 -8.74 10.44 -13.98
C LEU A 94 -9.89 11.43 -14.17
N VAL A 95 -10.72 11.54 -13.14
CA VAL A 95 -11.76 12.56 -13.07
C VAL A 95 -11.28 13.64 -12.11
N THR A 96 -11.28 14.88 -12.56
CA THR A 96 -10.87 16.06 -11.79
C THR A 96 -11.86 17.20 -11.95
N ALA A 97 -12.04 17.95 -10.87
CA ALA A 97 -12.74 19.23 -10.83
C ALA A 97 -11.94 20.41 -11.39
N ASP A 98 -10.64 20.25 -11.61
CA ASP A 98 -9.74 21.38 -11.84
C ASP A 98 -10.09 22.06 -13.18
N PRO A 99 -10.69 23.27 -13.19
CA PRO A 99 -11.10 23.90 -14.42
C PRO A 99 -9.92 24.30 -15.30
N SER A 100 -8.68 24.34 -14.75
CA SER A 100 -7.49 24.58 -15.56
C SER A 100 -7.31 23.52 -16.65
N VAL A 101 -7.82 22.30 -16.45
CA VAL A 101 -7.75 21.24 -17.48
C VAL A 101 -8.56 21.57 -18.74
N THR A 102 -9.52 22.50 -18.65
CA THR A 102 -10.26 23.01 -19.82
C THR A 102 -9.45 23.96 -20.69
N ALA A 103 -8.32 24.45 -20.16
CA ALA A 103 -7.36 25.28 -20.88
C ALA A 103 -5.98 24.58 -20.99
N ALA A 104 -5.90 23.29 -20.64
CA ALA A 104 -4.65 22.54 -20.65
C ALA A 104 -4.01 22.58 -22.04
N THR A 105 -2.70 22.73 -22.08
CA THR A 105 -1.91 22.64 -23.31
C THR A 105 -1.17 21.32 -23.42
N SER A 106 -0.84 20.69 -22.29
CA SER A 106 -0.34 19.33 -22.21
C SER A 106 -0.99 18.54 -21.08
N VAL A 107 -1.15 17.24 -21.30
CA VAL A 107 -1.41 16.25 -20.26
C VAL A 107 -0.32 15.20 -20.36
N THR A 108 0.27 14.86 -19.23
CA THR A 108 1.44 13.98 -19.15
C THR A 108 1.33 13.00 -18.00
N THR A 109 2.18 11.97 -17.98
CA THR A 109 2.23 10.98 -16.90
C THR A 109 3.67 10.73 -16.47
N ASP A 110 3.88 10.52 -15.16
CA ASP A 110 5.16 10.09 -14.59
C ASP A 110 5.55 8.67 -15.02
N ALA A 111 4.59 7.83 -15.39
CA ALA A 111 4.82 6.44 -15.75
C ALA A 111 5.46 6.24 -17.13
N VAL A 112 5.34 7.24 -18.02
CA VAL A 112 5.81 7.17 -19.42
C VAL A 112 6.16 8.57 -19.93
N GLU A 113 7.00 9.34 -19.24
CA GLU A 113 7.43 10.61 -19.84
C GLU A 113 8.66 10.52 -20.73
N ALA A 114 8.32 10.63 -22.02
CA ALA A 114 9.03 11.13 -23.18
C ALA A 114 10.33 11.89 -22.91
N THR A 115 11.33 11.51 -23.72
CA THR A 115 12.59 12.20 -24.03
C THR A 115 12.50 13.74 -24.02
N VAL A 116 12.52 14.39 -22.85
CA VAL A 116 12.71 15.84 -22.78
C VAL A 116 14.20 16.11 -22.93
N THR A 117 14.57 16.53 -24.14
CA THR A 117 15.85 17.17 -24.41
C THR A 117 15.90 18.54 -23.74
N SER A 118 16.16 18.60 -22.43
CA SER A 118 16.57 19.83 -21.78
C SER A 118 17.92 19.64 -21.08
N ARG A 119 18.98 20.05 -21.79
CA ARG A 119 20.29 20.34 -21.19
C ARG A 119 20.15 21.60 -20.34
N ALA A 120 19.72 21.45 -19.09
CA ALA A 120 20.07 22.45 -18.08
C ALA A 120 21.57 22.31 -17.79
N ARG A 121 22.36 23.27 -18.27
CA ARG A 121 23.75 23.42 -17.84
C ARG A 121 23.73 23.96 -16.40
N SER A 122 23.88 23.07 -15.43
CA SER A 122 24.15 23.45 -14.05
C SER A 122 25.63 23.28 -13.76
N ALA A 123 26.21 24.27 -13.06
CA ALA A 123 27.62 24.29 -12.70
C ALA A 123 27.96 23.08 -11.80
N PRO A 124 29.16 22.50 -11.94
CA PRO A 124 29.59 21.39 -11.10
C PRO A 124 29.76 21.88 -9.66
N ASN A 125 28.89 21.43 -8.76
CA ASN A 125 29.23 21.38 -7.34
C ASN A 125 30.15 20.18 -7.12
N PRO A 126 31.24 20.31 -6.35
CA PRO A 126 32.06 19.17 -6.00
C PRO A 126 31.19 18.13 -5.27
N GLN A 127 31.37 16.85 -5.64
CA GLN A 127 30.77 15.72 -4.95
C GLN A 127 31.08 15.82 -3.47
N LEU A 128 30.04 15.97 -2.65
CA LEU A 128 30.19 15.89 -1.20
C LEU A 128 30.34 14.41 -0.86
N ALA A 129 31.58 13.96 -0.65
CA ALA A 129 31.82 12.72 0.07
C ALA A 129 31.19 12.89 1.45
N GLN A 130 30.28 12.00 1.86
CA GLN A 130 29.75 12.09 3.19
C GLN A 130 30.84 11.73 4.21
N PRO A 131 31.10 12.60 5.20
CA PRO A 131 31.82 12.16 6.39
C PRO A 131 30.95 11.12 7.09
N GLY A 132 31.45 9.89 7.18
CA GLY A 132 30.77 8.78 7.86
C GLY A 132 31.47 8.46 9.18
N ILE A 133 30.72 7.87 10.11
CA ILE A 133 31.33 7.09 11.19
C ILE A 133 31.89 5.84 10.54
N THR A 134 33.14 5.48 10.80
CA THR A 134 33.63 4.14 10.46
C THR A 134 32.87 3.14 11.33
N PRO A 135 31.99 2.30 10.75
CA PRO A 135 31.21 1.38 11.56
C PRO A 135 32.12 0.30 12.14
N ASP A 136 31.75 -0.20 13.32
CA ASP A 136 32.34 -1.42 13.84
C ASP A 136 31.90 -2.60 12.96
N ILE A 137 32.75 -3.63 12.86
CA ILE A 137 32.48 -4.82 12.05
C ILE A 137 32.12 -5.98 12.99
N LEU A 138 30.97 -6.60 12.76
CA LEU A 138 30.60 -7.82 13.47
C LEU A 138 31.64 -8.92 13.29
N GLN A 139 31.83 -9.74 14.32
CA GLN A 139 32.75 -10.89 14.25
C GLN A 139 32.20 -12.04 13.41
N VAL A 140 30.88 -12.08 13.21
CA VAL A 140 30.19 -13.11 12.45
C VAL A 140 29.37 -12.48 11.34
N ASP A 141 29.24 -13.19 10.23
CA ASP A 141 28.43 -12.74 9.11
C ASP A 141 27.10 -13.48 9.05
N PRO A 142 25.94 -12.77 9.08
CA PRO A 142 24.63 -13.39 9.03
C PRO A 142 24.38 -14.27 7.80
N SER A 143 25.00 -13.96 6.66
CA SER A 143 24.84 -14.68 5.40
C SER A 143 25.72 -15.92 5.29
N THR A 144 26.61 -16.16 6.27
CA THR A 144 27.46 -17.35 6.29
C THR A 144 26.60 -18.62 6.29
N PRO A 145 26.81 -19.56 5.34
CA PRO A 145 26.09 -20.82 5.33
C PRO A 145 26.27 -21.58 6.65
N GLY A 146 25.17 -22.10 7.18
CA GLY A 146 25.18 -22.93 8.38
C GLY A 146 25.51 -24.40 8.08
N SER A 147 25.31 -25.26 9.07
CA SER A 147 25.66 -26.69 8.98
C SER A 147 24.60 -27.58 8.34
N HIS A 148 23.39 -27.08 8.11
CA HIS A 148 22.28 -27.88 7.58
C HIS A 148 22.43 -28.12 6.07
N GLN A 149 22.19 -29.35 5.63
CA GLN A 149 21.90 -29.61 4.22
C GLN A 149 20.50 -29.09 3.90
N VAL A 150 20.31 -28.59 2.67
CA VAL A 150 19.06 -27.96 2.24
C VAL A 150 18.51 -28.75 1.06
N SER A 151 17.31 -29.29 1.20
CA SER A 151 16.52 -29.81 0.07
C SER A 151 15.69 -28.67 -0.51
N GLU A 152 15.58 -28.62 -1.85
CA GLU A 152 14.84 -27.56 -2.54
C GLU A 152 13.79 -28.18 -3.47
N ALA A 153 12.58 -27.62 -3.48
CA ALA A 153 11.57 -27.97 -4.47
C ALA A 153 10.70 -26.76 -4.83
N VAL A 154 10.29 -26.70 -6.09
CA VAL A 154 9.23 -25.80 -6.54
C VAL A 154 7.91 -26.52 -6.37
N TYR A 155 6.88 -25.84 -5.88
CA TYR A 155 5.50 -26.30 -5.96
C TYR A 155 4.72 -25.39 -6.92
N ASP A 156 3.88 -26.00 -7.75
CA ASP A 156 2.96 -25.30 -8.64
C ASP A 156 1.61 -26.02 -8.69
N PHE A 157 0.60 -25.44 -8.04
CA PHE A 157 -0.76 -25.97 -8.05
C PHE A 157 -1.61 -25.43 -9.21
N GLY A 158 -1.05 -24.57 -10.08
CA GLY A 158 -1.73 -23.99 -11.23
C GLY A 158 -2.08 -22.51 -11.06
N ASP A 159 -2.43 -21.89 -12.18
CA ASP A 159 -2.53 -20.43 -12.31
C ASP A 159 -3.81 -19.82 -11.71
N LEU A 160 -4.88 -20.61 -11.52
CA LEU A 160 -6.16 -20.15 -10.95
C LEU A 160 -6.62 -21.06 -9.79
N ALA A 161 -5.70 -21.30 -8.84
CA ALA A 161 -5.85 -22.23 -7.74
C ALA A 161 -6.64 -21.69 -6.53
N ILE A 162 -6.58 -20.38 -6.25
CA ILE A 162 -7.19 -19.78 -5.04
C ILE A 162 -7.91 -18.46 -5.35
N PRO A 163 -9.07 -18.16 -4.75
CA PRO A 163 -9.65 -16.81 -4.84
C PRO A 163 -8.76 -15.79 -4.13
N LEU A 164 -8.54 -14.63 -4.74
CA LEU A 164 -7.73 -13.57 -4.15
C LEU A 164 -8.62 -12.53 -3.46
N LEU A 165 -8.18 -12.06 -2.28
CA LEU A 165 -8.91 -11.07 -1.48
C LEU A 165 -8.92 -9.70 -2.18
N ASN A 166 -10.09 -9.05 -2.22
CA ASN A 166 -10.27 -7.64 -2.62
C ASN A 166 -9.68 -7.21 -3.98
N ILE A 167 -9.63 -8.13 -4.95
CA ILE A 167 -9.10 -7.86 -6.31
C ILE A 167 -10.09 -8.30 -7.40
N GLY A 168 -11.29 -7.70 -7.41
CA GLY A 168 -12.26 -7.91 -8.49
C GLY A 168 -12.78 -9.34 -8.66
N GLY A 169 -12.64 -10.22 -7.64
CA GLY A 169 -13.14 -11.59 -7.66
C GLY A 169 -12.34 -12.57 -8.53
N ILE A 170 -11.10 -12.21 -8.91
CA ILE A 170 -10.22 -13.11 -9.67
C ILE A 170 -9.64 -14.21 -8.79
N ARG A 171 -9.09 -15.24 -9.45
CA ARG A 171 -8.30 -16.30 -8.83
C ARG A 171 -6.83 -16.11 -9.19
N GLY A 172 -5.94 -16.55 -8.32
CA GLY A 172 -4.50 -16.50 -8.52
C GLY A 172 -3.83 -17.85 -8.34
N GLU A 173 -2.54 -17.87 -8.60
CA GLU A 173 -1.71 -19.04 -8.43
C GLU A 173 -1.40 -19.33 -6.96
N ILE A 174 -1.08 -20.59 -6.65
CA ILE A 174 -0.37 -20.96 -5.44
C ILE A 174 0.89 -21.72 -5.85
N THR A 175 1.94 -20.94 -6.07
CA THR A 175 3.20 -21.38 -6.69
C THR A 175 4.37 -20.75 -5.93
N GLY A 176 5.44 -21.50 -5.72
CA GLY A 176 6.60 -21.01 -4.99
C GLY A 176 7.72 -22.04 -4.90
N LYS A 177 8.77 -21.70 -4.16
CA LYS A 177 9.92 -22.58 -3.89
C LYS A 177 10.14 -22.74 -2.39
N ILE A 178 10.31 -23.98 -1.97
CA ILE A 178 10.61 -24.38 -0.59
C ILE A 178 12.10 -24.68 -0.48
N TYR A 179 12.73 -24.18 0.57
CA TYR A 179 14.09 -24.51 1.01
C TYR A 179 13.97 -25.13 2.39
N LEU A 180 14.13 -26.44 2.45
CA LEU A 180 13.89 -27.23 3.66
C LEU A 180 15.21 -27.71 4.25
N PRO A 181 15.59 -27.25 5.46
CA PRO A 181 16.75 -27.79 6.14
C PRO A 181 16.52 -29.21 6.64
N ASP A 182 17.61 -29.97 6.67
CA ASP A 182 17.64 -31.27 7.30
C ASP A 182 17.43 -31.22 8.84
N GLY A 183 17.33 -32.42 9.41
CA GLY A 183 17.15 -32.62 10.85
C GLY A 183 15.71 -32.89 11.29
N ARG A 184 15.56 -33.11 12.60
CA ARG A 184 14.30 -33.48 13.24
C ARG A 184 13.58 -32.23 13.78
N GLY A 185 12.25 -32.32 13.85
CA GLY A 185 11.40 -31.30 14.46
C GLY A 185 11.04 -30.14 13.53
N ARG A 186 10.08 -29.35 13.99
CA ARG A 186 9.59 -28.14 13.33
C ARG A 186 10.67 -27.04 13.36
N LYS A 187 10.71 -26.24 12.29
CA LYS A 187 11.69 -25.18 12.05
C LYS A 187 10.96 -23.84 11.95
N PRO A 188 11.52 -22.73 12.47
CA PRO A 188 10.95 -21.41 12.21
C PRO A 188 10.78 -21.19 10.72
N VAL A 189 9.65 -20.58 10.34
CA VAL A 189 9.24 -20.43 8.94
C VAL A 189 9.50 -19.01 8.48
N VAL A 190 10.09 -18.85 7.30
CA VAL A 190 10.27 -17.55 6.66
C VAL A 190 9.59 -17.55 5.29
N VAL A 191 8.67 -16.62 5.05
CA VAL A 191 8.00 -16.47 3.75
C VAL A 191 8.54 -15.24 3.03
N PHE A 192 8.98 -15.42 1.78
CA PHE A 192 9.41 -14.32 0.90
C PHE A 192 8.35 -14.07 -0.18
N LEU A 193 7.95 -12.82 -0.35
CA LEU A 193 6.98 -12.39 -1.34
C LEU A 193 7.63 -11.36 -2.28
N HIS A 194 7.61 -11.62 -3.58
CA HIS A 194 8.09 -10.65 -4.55
C HIS A 194 7.08 -9.50 -4.78
N GLY A 195 7.58 -8.39 -5.31
CA GLY A 195 6.79 -7.20 -5.57
C GLY A 195 6.11 -7.17 -6.94
N ARG A 196 5.56 -5.99 -7.26
CA ARG A 196 5.04 -5.72 -8.60
C ARG A 196 6.19 -5.63 -9.58
N HIS A 197 6.10 -6.46 -10.61
CA HIS A 197 7.01 -6.51 -11.74
C HIS A 197 6.32 -7.28 -12.87
N ALA A 198 6.88 -7.22 -14.08
CA ALA A 198 6.33 -7.94 -15.23
C ALA A 198 6.05 -9.42 -14.88
N SER A 199 4.83 -9.88 -15.17
CA SER A 199 4.34 -11.22 -14.76
C SER A 199 4.53 -12.27 -15.84
N CYS A 200 4.50 -11.85 -17.10
CA CYS A 200 4.52 -12.73 -18.27
C CYS A 200 5.59 -12.28 -19.26
N PHE A 201 6.17 -13.24 -19.98
CA PHE A 201 7.11 -12.98 -21.06
C PHE A 201 6.89 -13.90 -22.26
N GLY A 202 7.50 -13.54 -23.39
CA GLY A 202 7.46 -14.31 -24.63
C GLY A 202 6.81 -13.56 -25.79
N THR A 203 6.86 -14.16 -26.99
CA THR A 203 6.51 -13.52 -28.26
C THR A 203 5.06 -13.71 -28.70
N GLY A 204 4.28 -14.52 -27.96
CA GLY A 204 2.86 -14.76 -28.25
C GLY A 204 1.96 -13.55 -27.98
N ALA A 205 0.70 -13.61 -28.43
CA ALA A 205 -0.31 -12.60 -28.09
C ALA A 205 -0.61 -12.58 -26.59
N ALA A 206 -0.86 -11.39 -26.03
CA ALA A 206 -1.24 -11.22 -24.64
C ALA A 206 -2.60 -11.86 -24.36
N ASN A 207 -2.76 -12.44 -23.17
CA ASN A 207 -4.08 -12.81 -22.70
C ASN A 207 -4.86 -11.51 -22.38
N PRO A 208 -6.02 -11.26 -22.99
CA PRO A 208 -6.84 -10.09 -22.66
C PRO A 208 -7.30 -10.06 -21.20
N ALA A 209 -7.37 -11.23 -20.55
CA ALA A 209 -7.64 -11.34 -19.11
C ALA A 209 -6.39 -11.08 -18.25
N ARG A 210 -5.23 -10.78 -18.88
CA ARG A 210 -3.88 -10.54 -18.32
C ARG A 210 -3.24 -11.74 -17.63
N TRP A 211 -4.03 -12.50 -16.87
CA TRP A 211 -3.62 -13.73 -16.19
C TRP A 211 -4.64 -14.84 -16.45
N PRO A 212 -4.22 -16.11 -16.65
CA PRO A 212 -2.84 -16.58 -16.78
C PRO A 212 -2.11 -16.02 -17.99
N CYS A 213 -0.80 -16.21 -18.09
CA CYS A 213 -0.02 -15.69 -19.22
C CYS A 213 -0.48 -16.23 -20.58
N ARG A 214 -1.14 -17.40 -20.60
CA ARG A 214 -1.77 -17.99 -21.79
C ARG A 214 -3.30 -17.84 -21.71
N PRO A 215 -3.98 -17.62 -22.85
CA PRO A 215 -5.44 -17.47 -22.87
C PRO A 215 -6.21 -18.77 -22.64
N SER A 216 -5.58 -19.93 -22.84
CA SER A 216 -6.13 -21.25 -22.53
C SER A 216 -5.01 -22.27 -22.30
N PRO A 217 -5.26 -23.39 -21.59
CA PRO A 217 -4.25 -24.41 -21.32
C PRO A 217 -3.59 -24.97 -22.58
N ASP A 218 -4.40 -25.21 -23.63
CA ASP A 218 -3.95 -25.77 -24.90
C ASP A 218 -3.48 -24.71 -25.91
N SER A 219 -3.38 -23.44 -25.49
CA SER A 219 -2.99 -22.35 -26.38
C SER A 219 -1.58 -22.56 -26.93
N PRO A 220 -1.35 -22.40 -28.25
CA PRO A 220 -0.01 -22.41 -28.82
C PRO A 220 0.77 -21.12 -28.54
N SER A 221 0.18 -20.17 -27.79
CA SER A 221 0.83 -18.90 -27.45
C SER A 221 2.15 -19.15 -26.74
N GLN A 222 3.22 -18.60 -27.29
CA GLN A 222 4.57 -18.66 -26.72
C GLN A 222 4.72 -17.63 -25.60
N ARG A 223 3.86 -17.72 -24.58
CA ARG A 223 3.97 -16.94 -23.34
C ARG A 223 4.15 -17.85 -22.13
N ALA A 224 4.93 -17.37 -21.18
CA ALA A 224 5.27 -18.04 -19.93
C ALA A 224 5.36 -17.03 -18.79
N THR A 225 5.31 -17.53 -17.55
CA THR A 225 5.39 -16.75 -16.32
C THR A 225 6.84 -16.35 -16.02
N ILE A 226 7.06 -15.12 -15.56
CA ILE A 226 8.36 -14.71 -15.02
C ILE A 226 8.46 -15.23 -13.58
N PRO A 227 9.44 -16.09 -13.23
CA PRO A 227 9.49 -16.75 -11.93
C PRO A 227 10.16 -15.86 -10.87
N SER A 228 9.61 -14.66 -10.64
CA SER A 228 10.16 -13.64 -9.73
C SER A 228 10.48 -14.16 -8.32
N TYR A 229 9.74 -15.17 -7.85
CA TYR A 229 9.97 -15.82 -6.56
C TYR A 229 11.32 -16.56 -6.46
N LEU A 230 11.96 -16.91 -7.57
CA LEU A 230 13.29 -17.53 -7.58
C LEU A 230 14.43 -16.52 -7.36
N GLY A 231 14.12 -15.23 -7.37
CA GLY A 231 15.10 -14.14 -7.28
C GLY A 231 15.81 -13.99 -5.94
N TYR A 232 15.37 -14.72 -4.91
CA TYR A 232 15.83 -14.60 -3.53
C TYR A 232 16.59 -15.85 -3.03
N ASP A 233 17.15 -16.64 -3.95
CA ASP A 233 17.91 -17.86 -3.66
C ASP A 233 19.01 -17.65 -2.59
N ALA A 234 19.75 -16.54 -2.64
CA ALA A 234 20.87 -16.28 -1.74
C ALA A 234 20.45 -16.10 -0.26
N PRO A 235 19.54 -15.16 0.10
CA PRO A 235 19.02 -15.08 1.47
C PRO A 235 18.29 -16.35 1.91
N ALA A 236 17.55 -17.01 1.00
CA ALA A 236 16.81 -18.22 1.33
C ALA A 236 17.74 -19.38 1.71
N ARG A 237 18.82 -19.61 0.95
CA ARG A 237 19.83 -20.63 1.27
C ARG A 237 20.64 -20.28 2.51
N ALA A 238 20.96 -19.01 2.73
CA ALA A 238 21.64 -18.57 3.94
C ALA A 238 20.81 -18.89 5.20
N LEU A 239 19.51 -18.59 5.18
CA LEU A 239 18.59 -18.97 6.25
C LEU A 239 18.41 -20.48 6.34
N ALA A 240 18.11 -21.17 5.25
CA ALA A 240 17.85 -22.61 5.29
C ALA A 240 19.05 -23.39 5.82
N SER A 241 20.27 -23.10 5.37
CA SER A 241 21.48 -23.75 5.90
C SER A 241 21.73 -23.46 7.39
N ASN A 242 21.13 -22.40 7.95
CA ASN A 242 21.13 -22.06 9.39
C ASN A 242 19.89 -22.58 10.15
N GLY A 243 19.07 -23.44 9.54
CA GLY A 243 18.01 -24.19 10.23
C GLY A 243 16.61 -23.59 10.16
N TYR A 244 16.32 -22.74 9.18
CA TYR A 244 15.01 -22.12 8.94
C TYR A 244 14.32 -22.77 7.74
N ALA A 245 13.03 -23.05 7.80
CA ALA A 245 12.28 -23.43 6.62
C ALA A 245 11.90 -22.15 5.84
N VAL A 246 12.34 -22.03 4.59
CA VAL A 246 12.07 -20.82 3.79
C VAL A 246 11.14 -21.16 2.63
N VAL A 247 10.13 -20.32 2.38
CA VAL A 247 9.21 -20.46 1.26
C VAL A 247 9.14 -19.14 0.50
N SER A 248 9.55 -19.13 -0.77
CA SER A 248 9.49 -17.94 -1.62
C SER A 248 8.35 -18.08 -2.63
N ILE A 249 7.35 -17.18 -2.58
CA ILE A 249 6.06 -17.34 -3.26
C ILE A 249 5.87 -16.37 -4.43
N SER A 250 5.13 -16.82 -5.44
CA SER A 250 4.72 -16.05 -6.61
C SER A 250 3.48 -15.19 -6.31
N SER A 251 3.40 -14.02 -6.92
CA SER A 251 2.26 -13.10 -6.85
C SER A 251 1.89 -12.51 -8.22
N ASN A 252 2.16 -13.24 -9.29
CA ASN A 252 2.01 -12.77 -10.67
C ASN A 252 0.54 -12.54 -11.05
N ALA A 253 -0.42 -13.34 -10.57
CA ALA A 253 -1.84 -13.03 -10.78
C ALA A 253 -2.23 -11.66 -10.20
N ILE A 254 -1.66 -11.31 -9.05
CA ILE A 254 -1.88 -10.01 -8.40
C ILE A 254 -1.20 -8.92 -9.23
N ASN A 255 0.08 -9.07 -9.58
CA ASN A 255 0.82 -8.11 -10.42
C ASN A 255 0.10 -7.79 -11.74
N ALA A 256 -0.53 -8.80 -12.35
CA ALA A 256 -1.25 -8.67 -13.62
C ALA A 256 -2.59 -7.91 -13.49
N ASN A 257 -3.06 -7.60 -12.28
CA ASN A 257 -4.41 -7.10 -12.06
C ASN A 257 -4.53 -6.01 -10.97
N ASP A 258 -3.46 -5.73 -10.22
CA ASP A 258 -3.53 -4.92 -9.01
C ASP A 258 -3.97 -3.47 -9.28
N ASN A 259 -3.36 -2.80 -10.26
CA ASN A 259 -3.74 -1.44 -10.67
C ASN A 259 -5.21 -1.33 -11.08
N GLN A 260 -5.75 -2.35 -11.76
CA GLN A 260 -7.06 -2.27 -12.40
C GLN A 260 -8.20 -2.74 -11.48
N LEU A 261 -7.95 -3.71 -10.61
CA LEU A 261 -9.01 -4.45 -9.91
C LEU A 261 -8.94 -4.34 -8.38
N ALA A 262 -7.86 -3.83 -7.80
CA ALA A 262 -7.70 -3.71 -6.36
C ALA A 262 -7.72 -2.24 -5.90
N ALA A 263 -8.55 -1.92 -4.90
CA ALA A 263 -8.66 -0.55 -4.40
C ALA A 263 -7.39 -0.07 -3.69
N ASP A 264 -6.64 -1.00 -3.10
CA ASP A 264 -5.39 -0.84 -2.36
C ASP A 264 -4.16 -1.21 -3.20
N TYR A 265 -4.32 -1.39 -4.51
CA TYR A 265 -3.26 -1.87 -5.42
C TYR A 265 -2.63 -3.20 -4.97
N GLY A 266 -3.45 -4.08 -4.37
CA GLY A 266 -3.14 -5.48 -4.15
C GLY A 266 -2.45 -5.77 -2.82
N ALA A 267 -2.31 -4.79 -1.92
CA ALA A 267 -1.70 -5.00 -0.60
C ALA A 267 -2.40 -6.11 0.19
N GLN A 268 -3.72 -6.09 0.32
CA GLN A 268 -4.50 -7.10 1.03
C GLN A 268 -4.55 -8.43 0.29
N ALA A 269 -4.58 -8.42 -1.05
CA ALA A 269 -4.49 -9.64 -1.86
C ALA A 269 -3.17 -10.39 -1.59
N ARG A 270 -2.05 -9.64 -1.53
CA ARG A 270 -0.72 -10.15 -1.19
C ARG A 270 -0.65 -10.64 0.25
N GLY A 271 -1.21 -9.86 1.18
CA GLY A 271 -1.25 -10.22 2.58
C GLY A 271 -2.01 -11.52 2.81
N GLN A 272 -3.18 -11.68 2.19
CA GLN A 272 -3.97 -12.91 2.27
C GLN A 272 -3.27 -14.09 1.61
N LEU A 273 -2.59 -13.90 0.48
CA LEU A 273 -1.82 -14.97 -0.18
C LEU A 273 -0.72 -15.55 0.72
N ILE A 274 -0.08 -14.72 1.55
CA ILE A 274 0.85 -15.20 2.59
C ILE A 274 0.14 -16.06 3.62
N LEU A 275 -1.00 -15.61 4.15
CA LEU A 275 -1.78 -16.37 5.14
C LEU A 275 -2.33 -17.69 4.57
N ASP A 276 -2.72 -17.69 3.30
CA ASP A 276 -3.16 -18.89 2.59
C ASP A 276 -2.00 -19.86 2.35
N THR A 277 -0.80 -19.33 2.06
CA THR A 277 0.42 -20.14 2.00
C THR A 277 0.74 -20.76 3.35
N LEU A 278 0.71 -20.00 4.44
CA LEU A 278 0.96 -20.54 5.79
C LEU A 278 -0.06 -21.61 6.16
N ARG A 279 -1.32 -21.45 5.76
CA ARG A 279 -2.35 -22.49 5.95
C ARG A 279 -2.09 -23.74 5.12
N MET A 280 -1.61 -23.59 3.88
CA MET A 280 -1.20 -24.71 3.05
C MET A 280 -0.03 -25.48 3.69
N LEU A 281 0.93 -24.77 4.29
CA LEU A 281 2.02 -25.38 5.05
C LEU A 281 1.55 -26.05 6.35
N ASP A 282 0.54 -25.50 7.04
CA ASP A 282 -0.07 -26.09 8.24
C ASP A 282 -0.68 -27.47 7.93
N VAL A 283 -1.47 -27.54 6.86
CA VAL A 283 -2.08 -28.81 6.40
C VAL A 283 -0.98 -29.81 5.98
N ALA A 284 0.06 -29.35 5.28
CA ALA A 284 1.20 -30.19 4.91
C ALA A 284 2.00 -30.67 6.14
N ASP A 285 2.19 -29.82 7.15
CA ASP A 285 2.88 -30.14 8.41
C ASP A 285 2.16 -31.24 9.20
N ASP A 286 0.83 -31.20 9.21
CA ASP A 286 -0.01 -32.21 9.85
C ASP A 286 -0.03 -33.54 9.08
N GLY A 287 0.42 -33.55 7.82
CA GLY A 287 0.44 -34.72 6.94
C GLY A 287 -0.90 -34.98 6.26
N ASP A 288 -1.80 -33.99 6.29
CA ASP A 288 -3.09 -34.05 5.62
C ASP A 288 -2.94 -33.78 4.11
N PRO A 289 -3.84 -34.32 3.26
CA PRO A 289 -3.76 -34.10 1.82
C PRO A 289 -3.98 -32.62 1.46
N VAL A 290 -2.95 -32.00 0.88
CA VAL A 290 -3.06 -30.67 0.25
C VAL A 290 -3.43 -30.84 -1.21
N VAL A 291 -4.60 -30.31 -1.58
CA VAL A 291 -5.15 -30.34 -2.95
C VAL A 291 -5.80 -29.00 -3.26
N TYR A 292 -5.48 -28.43 -4.42
CA TYR A 292 -6.13 -27.24 -4.95
C TYR A 292 -6.76 -27.52 -6.31
N HIS A 293 -7.90 -26.88 -6.58
CA HIS A 293 -8.53 -26.92 -7.89
C HIS A 293 -8.03 -25.75 -8.74
N ASP A 294 -7.26 -26.07 -9.78
CA ASP A 294 -6.89 -25.10 -10.80
C ASP A 294 -8.03 -24.93 -11.80
N ALA A 295 -8.70 -23.79 -11.73
CA ALA A 295 -9.80 -23.47 -12.62
C ALA A 295 -9.33 -23.25 -14.08
N PHE A 296 -8.04 -23.00 -14.32
CA PHE A 296 -7.53 -22.81 -15.68
C PHE A 296 -7.48 -24.12 -16.45
N THR A 297 -6.86 -25.15 -15.87
CA THR A 297 -6.81 -26.50 -16.45
C THR A 297 -8.04 -27.34 -16.12
N ASN A 298 -8.92 -26.86 -15.22
CA ASN A 298 -10.06 -27.57 -14.67
C ASN A 298 -9.67 -28.92 -14.04
N ARG A 299 -8.63 -28.89 -13.19
CA ARG A 299 -8.05 -30.08 -12.56
C ARG A 299 -7.77 -29.84 -11.08
N ASP A 300 -7.96 -30.90 -10.30
CA ASP A 300 -7.44 -30.97 -8.94
C ASP A 300 -5.96 -31.37 -9.00
N VAL A 301 -5.11 -30.58 -8.35
CA VAL A 301 -3.67 -30.79 -8.26
C VAL A 301 -3.32 -31.08 -6.80
N SER A 302 -2.79 -32.27 -6.55
CA SER A 302 -2.26 -32.65 -5.23
C SER A 302 -0.85 -32.11 -5.03
N LEU A 303 -0.40 -31.96 -3.78
CA LEU A 303 0.96 -31.51 -3.47
C LEU A 303 2.04 -32.40 -4.12
N ALA A 304 1.83 -33.71 -4.19
CA ALA A 304 2.76 -34.63 -4.88
C ALA A 304 2.89 -34.32 -6.38
N GLN A 305 1.83 -33.83 -7.01
CA GLN A 305 1.84 -33.43 -8.42
C GLN A 305 2.37 -32.02 -8.62
N ALA A 306 2.18 -31.14 -7.63
CA ALA A 306 2.67 -29.77 -7.65
C ALA A 306 4.19 -29.70 -7.46
N LEU A 307 4.78 -30.61 -6.67
CA LEU A 307 6.20 -30.59 -6.33
C LEU A 307 7.10 -31.05 -7.48
N THR A 308 8.18 -30.30 -7.71
CA THR A 308 9.30 -30.65 -8.58
C THR A 308 10.61 -30.28 -7.88
N GLY A 309 11.45 -31.27 -7.57
CA GLY A 309 12.73 -31.09 -6.87
C GLY A 309 13.03 -32.23 -5.91
N ASP A 310 13.73 -31.91 -4.81
CA ASP A 310 14.29 -32.87 -3.85
C ASP A 310 13.36 -33.13 -2.64
N ILE A 311 12.12 -32.65 -2.67
CA ILE A 311 11.16 -32.71 -1.55
C ILE A 311 9.92 -33.48 -2.00
N GLU A 312 9.55 -34.49 -1.20
CA GLU A 312 8.27 -35.19 -1.31
C GLU A 312 7.29 -34.71 -0.22
N PRO A 313 5.95 -34.90 -0.38
CA PRO A 313 4.98 -34.50 0.65
C PRO A 313 5.27 -35.04 2.05
N SER A 314 5.80 -36.27 2.15
CA SER A 314 6.18 -36.87 3.44
C SER A 314 7.32 -36.15 4.15
N ASP A 315 8.17 -35.44 3.39
CA ASP A 315 9.29 -34.70 3.95
C ASP A 315 8.83 -33.42 4.66
N LEU A 316 7.62 -32.92 4.37
CA LEU A 316 7.05 -31.71 4.96
C LEU A 316 6.36 -31.94 6.31
N VAL A 317 6.10 -33.21 6.67
CA VAL A 317 5.39 -33.56 7.90
C VAL A 317 6.22 -33.20 9.13
N ARG A 318 5.64 -32.41 10.04
CA ARG A 318 6.25 -31.91 11.28
C ARG A 318 7.54 -31.11 11.05
N LYS A 319 7.57 -30.28 10.01
CA LYS A 319 8.70 -29.42 9.63
C LYS A 319 8.49 -27.92 9.86
N PHE A 320 7.27 -27.43 9.97
CA PHE A 320 6.97 -26.00 10.03
C PHE A 320 6.53 -25.58 11.43
N ASP A 321 7.31 -24.69 12.06
CA ASP A 321 6.93 -24.03 13.31
C ASP A 321 6.16 -22.74 13.00
N LEU A 322 4.84 -22.87 12.84
CA LEU A 322 3.95 -21.78 12.49
C LEU A 322 3.63 -20.84 13.66
N ASP A 323 4.16 -21.13 14.86
CA ASP A 323 4.19 -20.20 16.00
C ASP A 323 5.45 -19.29 15.95
N SER A 324 6.34 -19.49 14.98
CA SER A 324 7.56 -18.70 14.79
C SER A 324 7.79 -18.38 13.31
N VAL A 325 7.05 -17.37 12.83
CA VAL A 325 7.01 -16.96 11.43
C VAL A 325 7.67 -15.60 11.23
N GLY A 326 8.50 -15.48 10.20
CA GLY A 326 8.98 -14.21 9.65
C GLY A 326 8.51 -14.05 8.21
N ILE A 327 8.24 -12.81 7.80
CA ILE A 327 7.79 -12.52 6.42
C ILE A 327 8.59 -11.36 5.83
N MET A 328 9.06 -11.54 4.58
CA MET A 328 9.74 -10.50 3.80
C MET A 328 8.94 -10.22 2.53
N GLY A 329 8.80 -8.95 2.19
CA GLY A 329 8.11 -8.52 0.98
C GLY A 329 8.88 -7.42 0.27
N HIS A 330 9.00 -7.51 -1.05
CA HIS A 330 9.70 -6.50 -1.87
C HIS A 330 8.72 -5.53 -2.55
N SER A 331 8.96 -4.22 -2.60
CA SER A 331 8.14 -3.25 -3.35
C SER A 331 6.68 -3.24 -2.87
N ARG A 332 5.70 -3.44 -3.76
CA ARG A 332 4.29 -3.72 -3.36
C ARG A 332 4.12 -4.97 -2.49
N GLY A 333 5.03 -5.94 -2.60
CA GLY A 333 5.12 -7.07 -1.67
C GLY A 333 5.49 -6.64 -0.26
N GLY A 334 6.24 -5.55 -0.11
CA GLY A 334 6.63 -4.97 1.17
C GLY A 334 5.44 -4.39 1.93
N GLU A 335 4.57 -3.65 1.25
CA GLU A 335 3.26 -3.27 1.81
C GLU A 335 2.37 -4.50 2.06
N GLY A 336 2.42 -5.49 1.17
CA GLY A 336 1.71 -6.76 1.31
C GLY A 336 2.05 -7.57 2.58
N VAL A 337 3.32 -7.57 3.03
CA VAL A 337 3.68 -8.21 4.31
C VAL A 337 3.21 -7.42 5.52
N VAL A 338 3.11 -6.09 5.43
CA VAL A 338 2.50 -5.25 6.47
C VAL A 338 0.99 -5.53 6.55
N ALA A 339 0.32 -5.64 5.40
CA ALA A 339 -1.08 -6.07 5.30
C ALA A 339 -1.28 -7.49 5.85
N ALA A 340 -0.37 -8.44 5.58
CA ALA A 340 -0.44 -9.80 6.13
C ALA A 340 -0.45 -9.78 7.66
N SER A 341 0.39 -8.95 8.28
CA SER A 341 0.49 -8.85 9.74
C SER A 341 -0.79 -8.28 10.35
N THR A 342 -1.36 -7.24 9.76
CA THR A 342 -2.61 -6.63 10.27
C THR A 342 -3.83 -7.52 10.03
N LEU A 343 -3.92 -8.20 8.88
CA LEU A 343 -4.95 -9.20 8.61
C LEU A 343 -4.86 -10.37 9.60
N ASN A 344 -3.65 -10.84 9.91
CA ASN A 344 -3.43 -11.87 10.92
C ASN A 344 -3.87 -11.40 12.31
N ASP A 345 -3.45 -10.21 12.75
CA ASP A 345 -3.79 -9.67 14.07
C ASP A 345 -5.30 -9.38 14.22
N ALA A 346 -6.04 -9.16 13.12
CA ALA A 346 -7.50 -9.05 13.14
C ALA A 346 -8.23 -10.38 13.40
N LEU A 347 -7.58 -11.52 13.17
CA LEU A 347 -8.15 -12.85 13.39
C LEU A 347 -8.29 -13.17 14.89
N PRO A 348 -9.25 -14.04 15.27
CA PRO A 348 -9.24 -14.66 16.58
C PRO A 348 -7.89 -15.33 16.88
N LEU A 349 -7.40 -15.20 18.13
CA LEU A 349 -6.07 -15.69 18.53
C LEU A 349 -5.77 -17.15 18.10
N TRP A 350 -6.75 -18.03 18.12
CA TRP A 350 -6.60 -19.44 17.75
C TRP A 350 -6.46 -19.69 16.23
N GLN A 351 -6.69 -18.67 15.40
CA GLN A 351 -6.45 -18.69 13.96
C GLN A 351 -5.19 -17.90 13.56
N GLN A 352 -4.57 -17.19 14.50
CA GLN A 352 -3.39 -16.38 14.20
C GLN A 352 -2.16 -17.27 14.02
N PHE A 353 -1.35 -16.95 13.01
CA PHE A 353 0.03 -17.44 12.93
C PHE A 353 0.95 -16.60 13.82
N GLY A 354 2.03 -17.20 14.30
CA GLY A 354 3.04 -16.54 15.13
C GLY A 354 4.00 -15.65 14.34
N ILE A 355 3.46 -14.67 13.60
CA ILE A 355 4.26 -13.70 12.82
C ILE A 355 5.00 -12.77 13.80
N LYS A 356 6.30 -13.00 13.99
CA LYS A 356 7.16 -12.27 14.95
C LYS A 356 8.02 -11.20 14.27
N ALA A 357 8.22 -11.32 12.96
CA ALA A 357 9.16 -10.48 12.21
C ALA A 357 8.61 -10.13 10.83
N VAL A 358 8.62 -8.86 10.48
CA VAL A 358 8.23 -8.33 9.17
C VAL A 358 9.38 -7.52 8.58
N LEU A 359 9.81 -7.85 7.36
CA LEU A 359 10.89 -7.17 6.65
C LEU A 359 10.38 -6.62 5.31
N PRO A 360 9.91 -5.36 5.28
CA PRO A 360 9.63 -4.67 4.03
C PRO A 360 10.95 -4.28 3.33
N LEU A 361 11.20 -4.84 2.14
CA LEU A 361 12.36 -4.53 1.30
C LEU A 361 11.94 -3.55 0.22
N ALA A 362 12.60 -2.39 0.14
CA ALA A 362 12.31 -1.33 -0.82
C ALA A 362 10.79 -1.10 -1.02
N PRO A 363 10.01 -1.01 0.08
CA PRO A 363 8.57 -1.16 -0.02
C PRO A 363 7.91 0.13 -0.52
N VAL A 364 6.76 -0.01 -1.18
CA VAL A 364 5.76 1.08 -1.22
C VAL A 364 5.06 1.16 0.15
N ASP A 365 4.31 2.24 0.38
CA ASP A 365 3.41 2.40 1.55
C ASP A 365 2.22 3.31 1.17
N TYR A 366 1.48 2.92 0.12
CA TYR A 366 0.35 3.69 -0.40
C TYR A 366 -0.77 3.87 0.60
N ASP A 367 -1.03 2.84 1.39
CA ASP A 367 -2.10 2.74 2.35
C ASP A 367 -1.72 3.37 3.70
N ARG A 368 -0.42 3.61 3.97
CA ARG A 368 0.08 4.01 5.29
C ARG A 368 -0.43 3.08 6.39
N ILE A 369 -0.15 1.79 6.22
CA ILE A 369 -0.58 0.74 7.16
C ILE A 369 0.34 0.78 8.38
N SER A 370 -0.20 1.18 9.50
CA SER A 370 0.43 1.08 10.82
C SER A 370 0.30 -0.35 11.37
N MET A 371 1.39 -0.87 11.94
CA MET A 371 1.50 -2.29 12.29
C MET A 371 1.94 -2.50 13.76
N PRO A 372 1.11 -3.16 14.59
CA PRO A 372 1.43 -3.47 15.98
C PRO A 372 2.17 -4.81 16.14
N ASN A 373 2.72 -5.04 17.34
CA ASN A 373 3.10 -6.33 17.91
C ASN A 373 4.16 -7.14 17.16
N VAL A 374 4.87 -6.56 16.19
CA VAL A 374 5.84 -7.29 15.37
C VAL A 374 7.16 -6.54 15.21
N ALA A 375 8.28 -7.25 15.36
CA ALA A 375 9.58 -6.65 15.09
C ALA A 375 9.67 -6.33 13.60
N THR A 376 10.16 -5.13 13.26
CA THR A 376 10.18 -4.65 11.87
C THR A 376 11.54 -4.08 11.49
N ALA A 377 12.04 -4.45 10.32
CA ALA A 377 13.21 -3.83 9.70
C ALA A 377 12.89 -3.49 8.24
N THR A 378 12.73 -2.20 7.94
CA THR A 378 12.48 -1.71 6.58
C THR A 378 13.78 -1.36 5.90
N ILE A 379 14.10 -1.98 4.77
CA ILE A 379 15.30 -1.69 3.97
C ILE A 379 14.97 -0.64 2.90
N LEU A 380 15.70 0.47 2.89
CA LEU A 380 15.51 1.62 2.01
C LEU A 380 16.72 1.78 1.05
N PRO A 381 16.58 1.53 -0.26
CA PRO A 381 17.69 1.66 -1.21
C PRO A 381 17.92 3.11 -1.63
N TYR A 382 19.11 3.68 -1.43
CA TYR A 382 19.31 5.13 -1.66
C TYR A 382 19.17 5.56 -3.13
N CYS A 383 19.56 4.69 -4.07
CA CYS A 383 19.46 4.90 -5.51
C CYS A 383 18.26 4.16 -6.11
N ASP A 384 17.19 3.95 -5.33
CA ASP A 384 15.92 3.43 -5.81
C ASP A 384 15.34 4.37 -6.88
N GLY A 385 15.16 3.85 -8.10
CA GLY A 385 14.56 4.58 -9.22
C GLY A 385 13.09 4.24 -9.44
N ASP A 386 12.53 3.25 -8.75
CA ASP A 386 11.13 2.82 -8.91
C ASP A 386 10.24 3.37 -7.78
N VAL A 387 10.71 3.29 -6.53
CA VAL A 387 10.11 3.90 -5.34
C VAL A 387 11.06 4.98 -4.84
N GLU A 388 11.25 6.00 -5.67
CA GLU A 388 12.31 6.99 -5.53
C GLU A 388 12.19 7.86 -4.27
N ASN A 389 10.99 7.96 -3.70
CA ASN A 389 10.72 8.68 -2.45
C ASN A 389 11.02 7.86 -1.19
N LEU A 390 11.37 6.58 -1.32
CA LEU A 390 11.66 5.68 -0.20
C LEU A 390 10.53 5.66 0.84
N MET A 391 9.28 5.72 0.38
CA MET A 391 8.10 5.86 1.22
C MET A 391 7.92 4.73 2.26
N GLY A 392 8.64 3.62 2.13
CA GLY A 392 8.77 2.63 3.21
C GLY A 392 9.18 3.19 4.57
N GLN A 393 9.79 4.38 4.62
CA GLN A 393 10.09 5.09 5.87
C GLN A 393 8.82 5.33 6.72
N HIS A 394 7.67 5.56 6.07
CA HIS A 394 6.39 5.80 6.73
C HIS A 394 5.93 4.60 7.59
N ILE A 395 6.21 3.37 7.17
CA ILE A 395 5.88 2.14 7.94
C ILE A 395 6.46 2.21 9.36
N VAL A 396 7.69 2.71 9.50
CA VAL A 396 8.36 2.85 10.80
C VAL A 396 7.83 4.08 11.53
N ASP A 397 7.67 5.20 10.83
CA ASP A 397 7.28 6.47 11.41
C ASP A 397 5.83 6.48 11.95
N ASP A 398 4.92 5.84 11.24
CA ASP A 398 3.51 5.75 11.62
C ASP A 398 3.28 4.70 12.72
N SER A 399 4.10 3.64 12.76
CA SER A 399 3.90 2.55 13.72
C SER A 399 4.54 2.80 15.10
N ARG A 400 5.61 3.61 15.19
CA ARG A 400 6.45 3.70 16.41
C ARG A 400 5.74 4.23 17.66
N HIS A 401 4.71 5.06 17.50
CA HIS A 401 3.92 5.66 18.60
C HIS A 401 2.40 5.44 18.47
N SER A 402 1.96 4.69 17.46
CA SER A 402 0.54 4.32 17.29
C SER A 402 0.11 3.19 18.23
N PHE A 403 1.07 2.50 18.87
CA PHE A 403 0.85 1.35 19.73
C PHE A 403 1.82 1.34 20.91
N ASP A 404 1.33 0.90 22.08
CA ASP A 404 2.13 0.72 23.30
C ASP A 404 2.79 -0.68 23.34
N ASP A 405 3.38 -1.10 22.23
CA ASP A 405 3.90 -2.45 22.08
C ASP A 405 5.41 -2.59 22.35
N ASN A 406 5.82 -3.82 22.58
CA ASN A 406 7.16 -4.14 23.04
C ASN A 406 7.99 -4.76 21.92
N VAL A 407 8.15 -4.06 20.79
CA VAL A 407 8.90 -4.56 19.62
C VAL A 407 9.83 -3.49 19.03
N LEU A 408 10.94 -3.96 18.47
CA LEU A 408 11.91 -3.14 17.72
C LEU A 408 11.33 -2.76 16.35
N ARG A 409 11.50 -1.49 15.98
CA ARG A 409 11.22 -1.00 14.62
C ARG A 409 12.42 -0.25 14.08
N SER A 410 12.85 -0.59 12.87
CA SER A 410 14.07 -0.06 12.29
C SER A 410 13.90 0.33 10.83
N ALA A 411 14.48 1.47 10.44
CA ALA A 411 14.70 1.83 9.05
C ALA A 411 16.20 1.70 8.73
N VAL A 412 16.51 0.90 7.71
CA VAL A 412 17.88 0.57 7.28
C VAL A 412 18.12 1.21 5.92
N LEU A 413 18.80 2.35 5.91
CA LEU A 413 19.17 3.05 4.68
C LEU A 413 20.46 2.45 4.11
N VAL A 414 20.40 1.95 2.88
CA VAL A 414 21.53 1.32 2.20
C VAL A 414 21.98 2.18 1.02
N MET A 415 23.15 2.80 1.17
CA MET A 415 23.72 3.67 0.15
C MET A 415 24.11 2.89 -1.11
N GLY A 416 23.83 3.47 -2.29
CA GLY A 416 24.25 2.92 -3.58
C GLY A 416 23.45 1.72 -4.07
N THR A 417 22.40 1.28 -3.37
CA THR A 417 21.49 0.23 -3.85
C THR A 417 20.31 0.81 -4.62
N ASN A 418 19.84 0.10 -5.65
CA ASN A 418 18.63 0.43 -6.40
C ASN A 418 17.50 -0.56 -6.06
N HIS A 419 16.34 -0.41 -6.69
CA HIS A 419 15.18 -1.25 -6.42
C HIS A 419 15.40 -2.71 -6.83
N ASN A 420 15.80 -2.93 -8.09
CA ASN A 420 15.66 -4.25 -8.70
C ASN A 420 16.73 -5.26 -8.30
N PHE A 421 17.93 -4.82 -7.92
CA PHE A 421 19.09 -5.73 -7.85
C PHE A 421 19.12 -6.62 -6.60
N PHE A 422 18.15 -6.47 -5.68
CA PHE A 422 17.91 -7.47 -4.64
C PHE A 422 17.28 -8.76 -5.18
N ASN A 423 16.65 -8.70 -6.36
CA ASN A 423 16.03 -9.85 -7.03
C ASN A 423 16.83 -10.22 -8.29
N THR A 424 17.42 -11.42 -8.30
CA THR A 424 18.25 -11.85 -9.43
C THR A 424 17.46 -12.06 -10.72
N ILE A 425 16.15 -12.31 -10.66
CA ILE A 425 15.29 -12.44 -11.84
C ILE A 425 15.00 -11.08 -12.47
N TRP A 426 14.96 -9.99 -11.69
CA TRP A 426 14.72 -8.63 -12.20
C TRP A 426 16.00 -7.93 -12.68
N THR A 427 17.14 -8.47 -12.30
CA THR A 427 18.47 -7.92 -12.60
C THR A 427 18.85 -8.21 -14.06
N PRO A 428 19.35 -7.22 -14.83
CA PRO A 428 19.86 -7.43 -16.18
C PRO A 428 20.89 -8.57 -16.23
N GLY A 429 20.67 -9.52 -17.14
CA GLY A 429 21.49 -10.73 -17.29
C GLY A 429 21.10 -11.90 -16.37
N GLY A 430 20.17 -11.71 -15.42
CA GLY A 430 19.68 -12.78 -14.55
C GLY A 430 18.46 -13.55 -15.08
N TRP A 431 17.64 -12.92 -15.92
CA TRP A 431 16.54 -13.58 -16.64
C TRP A 431 16.42 -13.03 -18.08
N PRO A 432 15.88 -13.80 -19.07
CA PRO A 432 15.81 -13.35 -20.47
C PRO A 432 14.95 -12.11 -20.76
N SER A 433 14.07 -11.71 -19.83
CA SER A 433 13.07 -10.65 -20.05
C SER A 433 12.56 -10.09 -18.74
N GLY A 434 11.92 -8.91 -18.77
CA GLY A 434 11.44 -8.28 -17.53
C GLY A 434 12.61 -8.00 -16.59
N THR A 435 13.73 -7.54 -17.14
CA THR A 435 14.89 -7.14 -16.35
C THR A 435 15.21 -5.69 -16.63
N ALA A 436 15.55 -4.94 -15.58
CA ALA A 436 15.79 -3.51 -15.71
C ALA A 436 16.73 -3.01 -14.61
N ASP A 437 17.56 -2.05 -14.97
CA ASP A 437 18.22 -1.16 -14.03
C ASP A 437 17.29 0.04 -13.81
N ASP A 438 16.52 0.02 -12.71
CA ASP A 438 15.47 1.00 -12.41
C ASP A 438 15.98 2.44 -12.37
N TRP A 439 17.21 2.69 -11.92
CA TRP A 439 17.79 4.03 -12.00
C TRP A 439 17.96 4.51 -13.45
N VAL A 440 18.41 3.62 -14.34
CA VAL A 440 18.60 3.96 -15.76
C VAL A 440 17.27 4.03 -16.50
N SER A 441 16.33 3.14 -16.19
CA SER A 441 15.07 3.02 -16.93
C SER A 441 13.95 3.92 -16.43
N LEU A 442 13.92 4.26 -15.14
CA LEU A 442 12.80 4.95 -14.50
C LEU A 442 13.16 6.32 -13.93
N ALA A 443 14.44 6.58 -13.57
CA ALA A 443 14.86 7.87 -13.05
C ALA A 443 15.11 8.94 -14.15
N THR A 444 14.17 9.07 -15.09
CA THR A 444 14.25 10.03 -16.19
C THR A 444 14.31 11.46 -15.65
N GLY A 445 15.38 12.19 -15.98
CA GLY A 445 15.59 13.56 -15.50
C GLY A 445 16.26 13.68 -14.12
N ALA A 446 16.49 12.58 -13.39
CA ALA A 446 17.29 12.61 -12.17
C ALA A 446 18.78 12.84 -12.47
N ASN A 447 19.32 12.15 -13.49
CA ASN A 447 20.68 12.28 -14.04
C ASN A 447 21.73 12.78 -13.02
N ASP A 448 22.10 11.92 -12.06
CA ASP A 448 23.11 12.24 -11.05
C ASP A 448 24.29 11.27 -11.12
N PRO A 449 25.55 11.76 -11.12
CA PRO A 449 26.73 10.90 -11.14
C PRO A 449 26.87 9.99 -9.92
N VAL A 450 26.17 10.25 -8.81
CA VAL A 450 26.19 9.41 -7.59
C VAL A 450 25.56 8.04 -7.80
N CYS A 451 24.48 7.98 -8.57
CA CYS A 451 23.70 6.76 -8.82
C CYS A 451 23.75 6.30 -10.29
N ASP A 452 24.30 7.10 -11.20
CA ASP A 452 24.57 6.67 -12.58
C ASP A 452 25.65 5.56 -12.61
N PRO A 453 25.36 4.35 -13.11
CA PRO A 453 26.36 3.28 -13.20
C PRO A 453 27.54 3.57 -14.13
N THR A 454 27.38 4.49 -15.08
CA THR A 454 28.40 4.83 -16.09
C THR A 454 29.32 5.96 -15.62
N SER A 455 28.98 6.62 -14.52
CA SER A 455 29.75 7.71 -13.94
C SER A 455 31.03 7.22 -13.29
N ALA A 456 32.15 7.89 -13.57
CA ALA A 456 33.44 7.61 -12.93
C ALA A 456 33.45 7.93 -11.42
N THR A 457 32.48 8.71 -10.94
CA THR A 457 32.33 9.12 -9.55
C THR A 457 31.14 8.46 -8.86
N THR A 458 30.60 7.40 -9.46
CA THR A 458 29.47 6.66 -8.90
C THR A 458 29.80 6.05 -7.55
N THR A 459 28.84 6.14 -6.64
CA THR A 459 28.86 5.42 -5.35
C THR A 459 27.94 4.21 -5.38
N ARG A 460 27.37 3.90 -6.56
CA ARG A 460 26.44 2.80 -6.76
C ARG A 460 27.14 1.45 -6.58
N LEU A 461 26.43 0.54 -5.91
CA LEU A 461 26.87 -0.83 -5.72
C LEU A 461 26.54 -1.68 -6.95
N THR A 462 27.42 -2.61 -7.28
CA THR A 462 27.22 -3.59 -8.37
C THR A 462 26.09 -4.56 -8.01
N ALA A 463 25.43 -5.17 -9.00
CA ALA A 463 24.33 -6.11 -8.73
C ALA A 463 24.70 -7.24 -7.73
N PRO A 464 25.86 -7.92 -7.85
CA PRO A 464 26.25 -8.93 -6.86
C PRO A 464 26.42 -8.38 -5.44
N GLN A 465 26.89 -7.14 -5.29
CA GLN A 465 26.99 -6.48 -4.00
C GLN A 465 25.62 -6.20 -3.39
N GLN A 466 24.62 -5.82 -4.20
CA GLN A 466 23.25 -5.61 -3.70
C GLN A 466 22.59 -6.91 -3.27
N VAL A 467 22.78 -8.00 -4.04
CA VAL A 467 22.38 -9.35 -3.63
C VAL A 467 23.05 -9.75 -2.31
N GLN A 468 24.34 -9.44 -2.12
CA GLN A 468 25.04 -9.72 -0.86
C GLN A 468 24.47 -8.92 0.32
N VAL A 469 24.12 -7.64 0.13
CA VAL A 469 23.43 -6.84 1.16
C VAL A 469 22.10 -7.49 1.52
N GLY A 470 21.28 -7.86 0.53
CA GLY A 470 20.00 -8.55 0.74
C GLY A 470 20.18 -9.86 1.50
N ALA A 471 21.10 -10.72 1.07
CA ALA A 471 21.43 -11.98 1.73
C ALA A 471 21.79 -11.79 3.21
N THR A 472 22.55 -10.73 3.52
CA THR A 472 23.07 -10.47 4.86
C THR A 472 22.01 -9.88 5.79
N TYR A 473 21.31 -8.83 5.36
CA TYR A 473 20.35 -8.14 6.24
C TYR A 473 19.05 -8.92 6.40
N MET A 474 18.58 -9.63 5.36
CA MET A 474 17.42 -10.52 5.50
C MET A 474 17.74 -11.69 6.42
N ALA A 475 18.87 -12.38 6.22
CA ALA A 475 19.25 -13.48 7.10
C ALA A 475 19.48 -13.00 8.54
N GLY A 476 20.19 -11.89 8.73
CA GLY A 476 20.47 -11.31 10.05
C GLY A 476 19.22 -10.96 10.83
N PHE A 477 18.22 -10.36 10.18
CA PHE A 477 16.99 -9.96 10.84
C PHE A 477 16.18 -11.16 11.33
N PHE A 478 15.98 -12.17 10.48
CA PHE A 478 15.23 -13.37 10.88
C PHE A 478 16.00 -14.24 11.87
N ARG A 479 17.34 -14.30 11.77
CA ARG A 479 18.17 -14.98 12.77
C ARG A 479 18.11 -14.30 14.14
N LEU A 480 18.09 -12.97 14.16
CA LEU A 480 17.90 -12.18 15.38
C LEU A 480 16.52 -12.43 16.01
N THR A 481 15.45 -12.31 15.23
CA THR A 481 14.07 -12.24 15.73
C THR A 481 13.44 -13.60 15.97
N LEU A 482 13.69 -14.57 15.09
CA LEU A 482 13.15 -15.93 15.20
C LEU A 482 14.12 -16.88 15.90
N GLY A 483 15.42 -16.75 15.61
CA GLY A 483 16.47 -17.59 16.20
C GLY A 483 16.99 -17.11 17.55
N GLY A 484 16.72 -15.86 17.93
CA GLY A 484 17.25 -15.25 19.15
C GLY A 484 18.77 -14.99 19.09
N GLU A 485 19.36 -14.92 17.90
CA GLU A 485 20.79 -14.72 17.69
C GLU A 485 21.19 -13.25 17.93
N LYS A 486 21.29 -12.87 19.21
CA LYS A 486 21.52 -11.49 19.68
C LYS A 486 22.79 -10.84 19.16
N GLN A 487 23.76 -11.61 18.69
CA GLN A 487 24.97 -11.05 18.06
C GLN A 487 24.68 -10.25 16.78
N PHE A 488 23.51 -10.41 16.17
CA PHE A 488 23.08 -9.62 15.01
C PHE A 488 22.24 -8.38 15.36
N GLN A 489 21.89 -8.19 16.64
CA GLN A 489 21.11 -7.03 17.10
C GLN A 489 21.72 -5.67 16.69
N PRO A 490 23.05 -5.48 16.75
CA PRO A 490 23.66 -4.20 16.39
C PRO A 490 23.43 -3.77 14.92
N LEU A 491 23.05 -4.68 14.02
CA LEU A 491 22.71 -4.34 12.64
C LEU A 491 21.34 -3.63 12.51
N PHE A 492 20.52 -3.64 13.57
CA PHE A 492 19.13 -3.17 13.52
C PHE A 492 18.76 -2.23 14.66
N ASP A 493 19.58 -2.06 15.69
CA ASP A 493 19.23 -1.29 16.90
C ASP A 493 19.75 0.16 16.91
N GLY A 494 20.17 0.68 15.75
CA GLY A 494 20.70 2.04 15.59
C GLY A 494 22.21 2.16 15.84
N SER A 495 22.88 1.05 16.18
CA SER A 495 24.34 1.04 16.31
C SER A 495 25.03 1.25 14.96
N ALA A 496 26.17 1.93 14.98
CA ALA A 496 27.03 2.10 13.81
C ALA A 496 27.84 0.81 13.56
N VAL A 497 27.16 -0.26 13.14
CA VAL A 497 27.74 -1.60 12.93
C VAL A 497 27.36 -2.13 11.55
N THR A 498 28.30 -2.80 10.89
CA THR A 498 28.07 -3.53 9.64
C THR A 498 28.56 -4.98 9.76
N ALA A 499 28.09 -5.85 8.86
CA ALA A 499 28.61 -7.21 8.74
C ALA A 499 29.88 -7.25 7.88
N PRO A 500 30.77 -8.25 8.08
CA PRO A 500 31.99 -8.40 7.28
C PRO A 500 31.75 -8.38 5.77
N SER A 501 30.75 -9.12 5.28
CA SER A 501 30.45 -9.23 3.84
C SER A 501 29.78 -8.00 3.25
N THR A 502 29.36 -7.03 4.07
CA THR A 502 28.75 -5.76 3.63
C THR A 502 29.62 -4.55 3.97
N SER A 503 30.87 -4.75 4.36
CA SER A 503 31.83 -3.69 4.69
C SER A 503 32.11 -2.71 3.55
N PHE A 504 31.76 -3.06 2.30
CA PHE A 504 31.84 -2.17 1.14
C PHE A 504 30.69 -1.16 1.07
N ALA A 505 29.59 -1.36 1.81
CA ALA A 505 28.38 -0.56 1.72
C ALA A 505 28.31 0.47 2.85
N GLY A 506 27.88 1.69 2.53
CA GLY A 506 27.45 2.66 3.53
C GLY A 506 26.04 2.31 3.99
N ILE A 507 25.89 1.94 5.27
CA ILE A 507 24.60 1.56 5.84
C ILE A 507 24.38 2.36 7.12
N SER A 508 23.22 2.97 7.23
CA SER A 508 22.78 3.68 8.44
C SER A 508 21.45 3.12 8.91
N VAL A 509 21.26 3.08 10.22
CA VAL A 509 20.07 2.51 10.85
C VAL A 509 19.51 3.55 11.81
N THR A 510 18.21 3.78 11.70
CA THR A 510 17.45 4.41 12.77
C THR A 510 16.52 3.39 13.39
N ALA A 511 16.48 3.35 14.72
CA ALA A 511 15.68 2.40 15.47
C ALA A 511 14.80 3.11 16.48
N THR A 512 13.60 2.58 16.67
CA THR A 512 12.77 2.82 17.84
C THR A 512 12.79 1.54 18.67
N GLN A 513 13.40 1.61 19.85
CA GLN A 513 13.51 0.46 20.77
C GLN A 513 12.13 0.08 21.35
N PRO A 514 11.90 -1.17 21.78
CA PRO A 514 10.65 -1.59 22.42
C PRO A 514 10.16 -0.67 23.56
N ALA A 515 8.85 -0.48 23.72
CA ALA A 515 8.29 0.42 24.74
C ALA A 515 8.79 0.14 26.16
N LYS A 516 9.05 -1.13 26.53
CA LYS A 516 9.57 -1.46 27.88
C LYS A 516 11.06 -1.15 28.06
N SER A 517 11.82 -1.00 26.97
CA SER A 517 13.24 -0.71 26.98
C SER A 517 13.56 0.75 26.67
N ARG A 518 12.55 1.60 26.42
CA ARG A 518 12.71 3.04 26.19
C ARG A 518 11.89 3.91 27.14
N MET A 519 12.26 5.17 27.23
CA MET A 519 11.48 6.24 27.84
C MET A 519 11.65 7.50 26.99
N ASP A 520 10.58 7.90 26.33
CA ASP A 520 10.58 9.08 25.48
C ASP A 520 10.57 10.34 26.36
N LEU A 521 11.58 11.20 26.20
CA LEU A 521 11.69 12.48 26.90
C LEU A 521 10.89 13.55 26.14
N ALA A 522 11.03 13.58 24.81
CA ALA A 522 10.23 14.38 23.88
C ALA A 522 10.18 13.70 22.50
N THR A 523 8.99 13.42 21.97
CA THR A 523 8.84 12.82 20.62
C THR A 523 8.94 13.85 19.50
N PHE A 524 8.62 15.12 19.82
CA PHE A 524 8.51 16.25 18.89
C PHE A 524 7.39 16.16 17.86
N GLU A 525 6.37 15.35 18.12
CA GLU A 525 5.25 15.17 17.18
C GLU A 525 4.12 16.19 17.36
N ALA A 526 4.15 16.93 18.48
CA ALA A 526 3.21 18.00 18.80
C ALA A 526 3.93 19.09 19.62
N ALA A 527 3.33 20.28 19.69
CA ALA A 527 3.84 21.36 20.53
C ALA A 527 3.92 20.91 22.00
N ASP A 528 5.12 20.95 22.58
CA ASP A 528 5.40 20.50 23.93
C ASP A 528 5.91 21.69 24.77
N PRO A 529 5.25 22.06 25.90
CA PRO A 529 5.67 23.17 26.74
C PRO A 529 7.03 22.95 27.43
N SER A 530 7.56 21.72 27.41
CA SER A 530 8.93 21.44 27.88
C SER A 530 10.01 21.90 26.91
N VAL A 531 9.66 22.20 25.65
CA VAL A 531 10.58 22.72 24.63
C VAL A 531 10.61 24.24 24.69
N LEU A 532 11.73 24.79 25.16
CA LEU A 532 11.96 26.22 25.30
C LEU A 532 13.00 26.68 24.27
N VAL A 533 12.72 27.78 23.59
CA VAL A 533 13.62 28.34 22.56
C VAL A 533 14.17 29.67 23.04
N SER A 534 15.45 29.92 22.82
CA SER A 534 16.13 31.17 23.20
C SER A 534 17.20 31.59 22.20
N GLY A 535 17.68 32.84 22.32
CA GLY A 535 18.62 33.44 21.38
C GLY A 535 17.97 33.69 20.02
N ASP A 536 18.76 33.65 18.96
CA ASP A 536 18.29 33.84 17.58
C ASP A 536 17.85 32.51 16.92
N ALA A 537 17.07 31.70 17.64
CA ALA A 537 16.51 30.44 17.14
C ALA A 537 14.97 30.48 17.04
N THR A 538 14.44 29.66 16.15
CA THR A 538 13.01 29.32 16.04
C THR A 538 12.87 27.81 16.08
N ALA A 539 11.92 27.29 16.85
CA ALA A 539 11.58 25.88 16.83
C ALA A 539 10.06 25.72 16.68
N GLU A 540 9.63 25.00 15.65
CA GLU A 540 8.23 24.81 15.32
C GLU A 540 8.01 23.36 14.91
N VAL A 541 6.93 22.72 15.37
CA VAL A 541 6.60 21.37 14.92
C VAL A 541 5.97 21.47 13.54
N CYS A 542 6.58 20.79 12.57
CA CYS A 542 6.12 20.71 11.19
C CYS A 542 5.71 19.28 10.85
N ALA A 543 4.92 19.10 9.79
CA ALA A 543 4.58 17.79 9.22
C ALA A 543 4.35 17.90 7.72
N SER A 544 4.54 16.79 7.00
CA SER A 544 4.34 16.69 5.55
C SER A 544 5.19 17.67 4.71
N MET A 545 5.19 17.44 3.39
CA MET A 545 5.68 18.42 2.43
C MET A 545 4.52 19.21 1.83
N GLY A 546 4.75 20.49 1.59
CA GLY A 546 3.91 21.34 0.74
C GLY A 546 4.60 21.62 -0.58
N GLY A 547 4.18 22.68 -1.28
CA GLY A 547 4.77 23.05 -2.57
C GLY A 547 4.38 22.09 -3.69
N ASN A 548 5.23 21.98 -4.72
CA ASN A 548 4.95 21.12 -5.87
C ASN A 548 5.06 19.64 -5.50
N GLY A 549 4.02 18.86 -5.76
CA GLY A 549 3.94 17.45 -5.39
C GLY A 549 3.65 17.17 -3.91
N GLY A 550 3.40 18.22 -3.10
CA GLY A 550 3.01 18.08 -1.69
C GLY A 550 1.51 17.97 -1.46
N VAL A 551 1.12 17.89 -0.19
CA VAL A 551 -0.29 17.78 0.24
C VAL A 551 -1.11 18.98 -0.27
N GLN A 552 -2.38 18.74 -0.60
CA GLN A 552 -3.24 19.71 -1.29
C GLN A 552 -4.31 20.34 -0.38
N LEU A 553 -4.73 19.62 0.67
CA LEU A 553 -5.72 20.11 1.63
C LEU A 553 -5.06 20.90 2.77
N PRO A 554 -5.78 21.86 3.41
CA PRO A 554 -5.29 22.57 4.58
C PRO A 554 -4.78 21.61 5.66
N GLN A 555 -3.57 21.88 6.17
CA GLN A 555 -2.91 21.06 7.17
C GLN A 555 -2.98 21.68 8.57
N PRO A 556 -2.99 20.86 9.63
CA PRO A 556 -3.01 21.35 11.02
C PRO A 556 -1.66 21.93 11.47
N SER A 557 -0.58 21.57 10.79
CA SER A 557 0.80 21.98 11.07
C SER A 557 1.43 22.62 9.84
N PRO A 558 2.42 23.51 10.00
CA PRO A 558 3.22 23.97 8.88
C PRO A 558 3.94 22.81 8.20
N HIS A 559 4.27 22.99 6.92
CA HIS A 559 5.02 21.99 6.16
C HIS A 559 6.49 21.96 6.59
N CYS A 560 7.06 20.75 6.68
CA CYS A 560 8.49 20.62 6.96
C CYS A 560 9.36 21.05 5.79
N THR A 561 8.87 20.92 4.57
CA THR A 561 9.50 21.44 3.35
C THR A 561 8.44 21.95 2.38
N THR A 562 8.81 22.93 1.57
CA THR A 562 7.99 23.39 0.44
C THR A 562 8.79 23.50 -0.86
N THR A 563 10.10 23.20 -0.82
CA THR A 563 11.01 23.46 -1.94
C THR A 563 11.63 22.21 -2.54
N LEU A 564 11.68 21.10 -1.78
CA LEU A 564 12.24 19.84 -2.24
C LEU A 564 11.22 19.02 -3.02
N ASN A 565 11.73 18.16 -3.92
CA ASN A 565 10.94 17.15 -4.60
C ASN A 565 10.58 16.02 -3.62
N SER A 566 9.43 15.36 -3.81
CA SER A 566 8.96 14.24 -2.99
C SER A 566 9.99 13.11 -2.86
N ALA A 567 10.75 12.84 -3.93
CA ALA A 567 11.83 11.86 -3.93
C ALA A 567 12.92 12.16 -2.88
N ALA A 568 13.14 13.43 -2.53
CA ALA A 568 14.16 13.87 -1.59
C ALA A 568 13.69 13.92 -0.13
N VAL A 569 12.43 13.56 0.17
CA VAL A 569 11.86 13.73 1.51
C VAL A 569 11.06 12.51 2.00
N PRO A 570 11.73 11.36 2.27
CA PRO A 570 11.06 10.10 2.60
C PRO A 570 10.17 10.11 3.85
N HIS A 571 10.38 11.04 4.78
CA HIS A 571 9.53 11.20 5.96
C HIS A 571 8.19 11.90 5.64
N TRP A 572 8.15 12.69 4.57
CA TRP A 572 7.11 13.70 4.34
C TRP A 572 6.41 13.61 2.99
N SER A 573 6.90 12.75 2.10
CA SER A 573 6.27 12.50 0.80
C SER A 573 4.82 12.06 0.97
N PRO A 574 3.87 12.58 0.18
CA PRO A 574 2.51 12.06 0.18
C PRO A 574 2.46 10.59 -0.25
N ALA A 575 1.65 9.80 0.45
CA ALA A 575 1.34 8.43 0.06
C ALA A 575 0.04 8.40 -0.76
N LEU A 576 -0.06 7.50 -1.73
CA LEU A 576 -1.11 7.49 -2.73
C LEU A 576 -2.55 7.50 -2.15
N TRP A 577 -2.87 6.58 -1.23
CA TRP A 577 -4.19 6.45 -0.60
C TRP A 577 -4.28 7.14 0.76
N ALA A 578 -3.32 8.01 1.03
CA ALA A 578 -3.18 8.80 2.23
C ALA A 578 -2.61 10.20 1.93
N PHE A 579 -2.89 10.73 0.72
CA PHE A 579 -2.14 11.84 0.12
C PHE A 579 -2.15 13.10 0.98
N ASN A 580 -3.28 13.40 1.62
CA ASN A 580 -3.46 14.61 2.43
C ASN A 580 -3.27 14.37 3.93
N ILE A 581 -2.88 13.17 4.35
CA ILE A 581 -2.72 12.83 5.77
C ILE A 581 -1.39 13.40 6.27
N PRO A 582 -1.34 14.05 7.45
CA PRO A 582 -0.09 14.50 8.05
C PRO A 582 0.95 13.37 8.15
N SER A 583 2.16 13.62 7.66
CA SER A 583 3.26 12.64 7.63
C SER A 583 4.40 13.10 8.52
N SER A 584 4.86 12.19 9.39
CA SER A 584 6.05 12.32 10.25
C SER A 584 6.25 13.70 10.88
N PRO A 585 5.38 14.10 11.83
CA PRO A 585 5.57 15.35 12.56
C PRO A 585 6.91 15.37 13.31
N MET A 586 7.62 16.50 13.26
CA MET A 586 8.90 16.66 13.96
C MET A 586 9.25 18.13 14.21
N LEU A 587 10.24 18.39 15.07
CA LEU A 587 10.68 19.75 15.39
C LEU A 587 11.59 20.30 14.28
N HIS A 588 11.23 21.44 13.70
CA HIS A 588 12.07 22.23 12.80
C HIS A 588 12.80 23.32 13.58
N LEU A 589 14.08 23.07 13.93
CA LEU A 589 14.93 24.03 14.61
C LEU A 589 15.77 24.81 13.60
N LYS A 590 15.64 26.14 13.57
CA LYS A 590 16.44 27.04 12.74
C LYS A 590 17.11 28.11 13.59
N TRP A 591 18.26 28.60 13.16
CA TRP A 591 18.98 29.69 13.82
C TRP A 591 19.69 30.62 12.83
N THR A 592 19.86 31.87 13.23
CA THR A 592 20.56 32.91 12.45
C THR A 592 21.80 33.46 13.14
N SER A 593 22.10 32.99 14.36
CA SER A 593 23.36 33.23 15.05
C SER A 593 23.77 32.01 15.91
N PRO A 594 25.05 31.91 16.31
CA PRO A 594 25.52 30.85 17.21
C PRO A 594 24.92 30.87 18.63
N THR A 595 24.07 31.85 18.95
CA THR A 595 23.39 31.91 20.26
C THR A 595 22.03 31.20 20.26
N GLY A 596 21.54 30.81 19.08
CA GLY A 596 20.26 30.13 18.93
C GLY A 596 20.26 28.77 19.63
N GLU A 597 19.19 28.47 20.37
CA GLU A 597 19.12 27.27 21.19
C GLU A 597 17.69 26.78 21.39
N ALA A 598 17.50 25.46 21.37
CA ALA A 598 16.31 24.78 21.88
C ALA A 598 16.67 23.91 23.10
N ARG A 599 15.85 23.99 24.16
CA ARG A 599 16.04 23.29 25.43
C ARG A 599 14.83 22.41 25.69
N VAL A 600 15.07 21.15 26.03
CA VAL A 600 14.04 20.19 26.45
C VAL A 600 14.16 19.99 27.96
N ALA A 601 13.20 20.53 28.70
CA ALA A 601 13.12 20.33 30.14
C ALA A 601 12.59 18.93 30.47
N VAL A 602 13.35 18.14 31.24
CA VAL A 602 12.97 16.78 31.59
C VAL A 602 11.92 16.79 32.72
N PRO A 603 10.69 16.28 32.48
CA PRO A 603 9.64 16.24 33.49
C PRO A 603 10.07 15.44 34.72
N HIS A 604 9.59 15.81 35.92
CA HIS A 604 10.00 15.17 37.19
C HIS A 604 9.90 13.64 37.17
N GLY A 605 8.86 13.07 36.54
CA GLY A 605 8.66 11.63 36.44
C GLY A 605 9.59 10.90 35.46
N LYS A 606 10.38 11.61 34.65
CA LYS A 606 11.26 11.07 33.61
C LYS A 606 12.75 11.39 33.83
N ARG A 607 13.12 11.92 35.01
CA ARG A 607 14.50 12.37 35.30
C ARG A 607 15.49 11.27 35.59
N ASP A 608 15.00 10.13 36.08
CA ASP A 608 15.84 8.98 36.37
C ASP A 608 16.05 8.16 35.10
N ILE A 609 17.22 8.33 34.51
CA ILE A 609 17.68 7.56 33.36
C ILE A 609 18.80 6.58 33.71
N SER A 610 19.09 6.37 35.00
CA SER A 610 20.23 5.56 35.47
C SER A 610 20.19 4.09 35.03
N ARG A 611 19.01 3.60 34.66
CA ARG A 611 18.78 2.24 34.13
C ARG A 611 18.97 2.08 32.62
N PHE A 612 19.23 3.18 31.90
CA PHE A 612 19.34 3.17 30.44
C PHE A 612 20.80 3.22 29.98
N GLU A 613 21.08 2.51 28.90
CA GLU A 613 22.41 2.42 28.27
C GLU A 613 22.79 3.69 27.51
N GLN A 614 21.79 4.45 27.03
CA GLN A 614 22.03 5.64 26.23
C GLN A 614 20.87 6.63 26.23
N LEU A 615 21.18 7.87 25.86
CA LEU A 615 20.23 8.79 25.26
C LEU A 615 20.35 8.69 23.74
N SER A 616 19.24 8.83 23.03
CA SER A 616 19.21 8.92 21.57
C SER A 616 18.30 10.03 21.09
N VAL A 617 18.62 10.58 19.93
CA VAL A 617 17.81 11.57 19.21
C VAL A 617 18.03 11.38 17.70
N LYS A 618 17.00 11.58 16.90
CA LYS A 618 17.08 11.48 15.44
C LYS A 618 17.17 12.89 14.84
N ILE A 619 18.17 13.15 14.00
CA ILE A 619 18.46 14.48 13.45
C ILE A 619 18.77 14.41 11.95
N ALA A 620 18.30 15.39 11.18
CA ALA A 620 18.72 15.62 9.79
C ALA A 620 19.03 17.11 9.55
N ALA A 621 19.99 17.39 8.68
CA ALA A 621 20.24 18.75 8.21
C ALA A 621 19.03 19.32 7.44
N ASP A 622 18.72 20.59 7.69
CA ASP A 622 17.61 21.30 7.08
C ASP A 622 17.69 21.40 5.53
N GLU A 623 16.55 21.58 4.86
CA GLU A 623 16.47 21.67 3.40
C GLU A 623 17.33 22.80 2.81
N PHE A 624 17.51 23.90 3.55
CA PHE A 624 18.28 25.07 3.14
C PHE A 624 19.76 24.97 3.48
N VAL A 625 20.20 23.92 4.17
CA VAL A 625 21.61 23.64 4.43
C VAL A 625 22.30 23.17 3.14
N PRO A 626 23.27 23.92 2.58
CA PRO A 626 23.84 23.59 1.26
C PRO A 626 24.74 22.36 1.24
N ALA A 627 25.41 22.03 2.35
CA ALA A 627 26.30 20.88 2.43
C ALA A 627 26.21 20.23 3.82
N GLY A 628 26.50 21.01 4.86
CA GLY A 628 26.34 20.59 6.24
C GLY A 628 26.19 21.79 7.17
N THR A 629 25.76 21.49 8.38
CA THR A 629 25.64 22.42 9.51
C THR A 629 26.19 21.72 10.75
N ASP A 630 26.02 22.30 11.93
CA ASP A 630 26.23 21.57 13.18
C ASP A 630 25.46 22.22 14.33
N LEU A 631 25.25 21.44 15.37
CA LEU A 631 24.77 21.90 16.67
C LEU A 631 25.50 21.14 17.78
N THR A 632 25.61 21.76 18.94
CA THR A 632 26.08 21.10 20.15
C THR A 632 24.88 20.53 20.90
N VAL A 633 24.92 19.23 21.20
CA VAL A 633 23.99 18.63 22.15
C VAL A 633 24.62 18.67 23.54
N SER A 634 23.87 19.19 24.52
CA SER A 634 24.29 19.26 25.91
C SER A 634 23.28 18.56 26.82
N VAL A 635 23.76 17.85 27.83
CA VAL A 635 22.93 17.13 28.81
C VAL A 635 23.28 17.63 30.20
N ALA A 636 22.29 18.03 30.99
CA ALA A 636 22.50 18.61 32.32
C ALA A 636 21.68 17.92 33.43
N ASP A 637 22.29 17.81 34.61
CA ASP A 637 21.68 17.23 35.81
C ASP A 637 21.18 18.30 36.81
N GLY A 638 20.53 17.87 37.88
CA GLY A 638 20.04 18.74 38.96
C GLY A 638 21.12 19.40 39.82
N SER A 639 22.38 18.98 39.69
CA SER A 639 23.53 19.58 40.37
C SER A 639 24.19 20.68 39.53
N GLY A 640 23.74 20.88 38.28
CA GLY A 640 24.30 21.83 37.34
C GLY A 640 25.51 21.30 36.56
N ASN A 641 25.84 20.01 36.70
CA ASN A 641 26.87 19.38 35.87
C ASN A 641 26.34 19.27 34.44
N THR A 642 27.22 19.43 33.46
CA THR A 642 26.86 19.36 32.04
C THR A 642 27.85 18.50 31.27
N TRP A 643 27.33 17.68 30.36
CA TRP A 643 28.09 17.04 29.28
C TRP A 643 27.72 17.70 27.96
N SER A 644 28.65 17.79 27.00
CA SER A 644 28.38 18.37 25.68
C SER A 644 29.24 17.76 24.59
N SER A 645 28.67 17.65 23.39
CA SER A 645 29.40 17.26 22.18
C SER A 645 28.77 17.92 20.96
N PRO A 646 29.55 18.35 19.94
CA PRO A 646 28.99 18.60 18.62
C PRO A 646 28.33 17.33 18.10
N VAL A 647 27.19 17.47 17.41
CA VAL A 647 26.48 16.34 16.81
C VAL A 647 27.34 15.70 15.73
N SER A 648 28.12 16.47 14.98
CA SER A 648 29.06 15.94 13.99
C SER A 648 30.10 14.95 14.55
N ALA A 649 30.47 15.05 15.83
CA ALA A 649 31.38 14.10 16.48
C ALA A 649 30.68 12.80 16.91
N LEU A 650 29.36 12.83 17.09
CA LEU A 650 28.55 11.67 17.46
C LEU A 650 28.05 10.93 16.21
N ASN A 651 27.51 11.69 15.25
CA ASN A 651 27.11 11.21 13.93
C ASN A 651 27.15 12.35 12.89
N PRO A 652 28.20 12.42 12.05
CA PRO A 652 28.34 13.46 11.02
C PRO A 652 27.24 13.42 9.94
N ALA A 653 26.64 12.26 9.67
CA ALA A 653 25.55 12.15 8.70
C ALA A 653 24.29 12.89 9.18
N ALA A 654 24.11 13.06 10.49
CA ALA A 654 22.94 13.73 11.07
C ALA A 654 22.87 15.25 10.79
N VAL A 655 24.02 15.84 10.47
CA VAL A 655 24.14 17.29 10.21
C VAL A 655 24.73 17.59 8.82
N THR A 656 24.83 16.58 7.96
CA THR A 656 25.30 16.71 6.57
C THR A 656 24.21 16.24 5.62
N ARG A 657 24.03 16.93 4.49
CA ARG A 657 23.12 16.46 3.43
C ARG A 657 23.64 15.15 2.82
N LEU A 658 22.73 14.22 2.51
CA LEU A 658 23.08 12.96 1.83
C LEU A 658 23.69 13.23 0.43
N PRO A 659 24.43 12.28 -0.16
CA PRO A 659 25.12 12.47 -1.44
C PRO A 659 24.20 12.84 -2.61
N GLY A 660 24.62 13.77 -3.44
CA GLY A 660 23.95 14.15 -4.69
C GLY A 660 24.57 15.44 -5.22
N VAL A 661 24.53 15.63 -6.54
CA VAL A 661 25.20 16.77 -7.18
C VAL A 661 24.19 17.71 -7.80
N SER A 662 23.31 17.18 -8.65
CA SER A 662 22.43 17.98 -9.51
C SER A 662 20.99 17.49 -9.53
N SER A 663 20.72 16.28 -9.04
CA SER A 663 19.37 15.72 -9.05
C SER A 663 18.46 16.34 -8.00
N PRO A 664 17.20 16.64 -8.34
CA PRO A 664 16.18 16.96 -7.35
C PRO A 664 15.75 15.75 -6.50
N TRP A 665 16.12 14.52 -6.87
CA TRP A 665 15.71 13.29 -6.16
C TRP A 665 16.70 12.84 -5.09
N LEU A 666 17.95 13.29 -5.19
CA LEU A 666 19.01 12.97 -4.25
C LEU A 666 19.18 14.08 -3.22
N ARG A 667 20.24 13.98 -2.42
CA ARG A 667 20.43 14.82 -1.24
C ARG A 667 19.24 14.73 -0.28
N LYS A 668 18.70 13.51 -0.17
CA LYS A 668 17.50 13.22 0.59
C LYS A 668 17.67 13.71 2.04
N VAL A 669 16.59 14.21 2.63
CA VAL A 669 16.54 14.58 4.04
C VAL A 669 15.97 13.38 4.79
N ILE A 670 16.87 12.60 5.39
CA ILE A 670 16.53 11.40 6.16
C ILE A 670 17.18 11.54 7.53
N LEU A 671 16.38 11.40 8.59
CA LEU A 671 16.85 11.45 9.96
C LEU A 671 17.92 10.38 10.21
N GLN A 672 18.98 10.77 10.91
CA GLN A 672 20.06 9.90 11.34
C GLN A 672 20.06 9.82 12.86
N GLN A 673 20.31 8.63 13.40
CA GLN A 673 20.30 8.42 14.84
C GLN A 673 21.61 8.92 15.46
N VAL A 674 21.49 9.81 16.44
CA VAL A 674 22.57 10.32 17.27
C VAL A 674 22.47 9.62 18.62
N ILE A 675 23.56 8.99 19.06
CA ILE A 675 23.62 8.21 20.30
C ILE A 675 24.60 8.86 21.27
N ILE A 676 24.14 9.11 22.49
CA ILE A 676 24.95 9.56 23.61
C ILE A 676 25.01 8.41 24.62
N PRO A 677 26.09 7.62 24.66
CA PRO A 677 26.18 6.48 25.56
C PRO A 677 26.23 6.96 27.01
N ALA A 678 25.55 6.26 27.92
CA ALA A 678 25.59 6.57 29.36
C ALA A 678 27.03 6.57 29.92
N ALA A 679 27.92 5.77 29.32
CA ALA A 679 29.35 5.76 29.64
C ALA A 679 30.07 7.10 29.36
N ALA A 680 29.53 7.97 28.50
CA ALA A 680 30.05 9.32 28.28
C ALA A 680 29.53 10.33 29.33
N LEU A 681 28.49 9.99 30.09
CA LEU A 681 27.79 10.88 31.03
C LEU A 681 28.23 10.68 32.49
N THR A 682 29.43 10.15 32.73
CA THR A 682 29.92 9.75 34.07
C THR A 682 30.01 10.90 35.09
N GLN A 683 30.08 12.14 34.62
CA GLN A 683 30.08 13.35 35.46
C GLN A 683 28.68 13.85 35.84
N LEU A 684 27.62 13.23 35.32
CA LEU A 684 26.22 13.61 35.57
C LEU A 684 25.57 12.67 36.58
N ASN A 685 24.69 13.20 37.43
CA ASN A 685 23.75 12.42 38.20
C ASN A 685 22.58 11.95 37.31
N LEU A 686 22.69 10.74 36.76
CA LEU A 686 21.67 10.15 35.88
C LEU A 686 20.33 9.85 36.57
N SER A 687 20.25 9.90 37.91
CA SER A 687 18.97 9.81 38.63
C SER A 687 18.19 11.13 38.64
N ASP A 688 18.82 12.23 38.24
CA ASP A 688 18.22 13.56 38.24
C ASP A 688 18.60 14.38 37.00
N LEU A 689 18.35 13.81 35.81
CA LEU A 689 18.48 14.52 34.54
C LEU A 689 17.48 15.66 34.47
N ARG A 690 17.92 16.88 34.13
CA ARG A 690 17.05 18.05 34.10
C ARG A 690 16.77 18.58 32.71
N GLU A 691 17.74 18.45 31.81
CA GLU A 691 17.66 19.17 30.56
C GLU A 691 18.53 18.54 29.48
N VAL A 692 18.03 18.57 28.25
CA VAL A 692 18.82 18.36 27.03
C VAL A 692 18.74 19.63 26.18
N ARG A 693 19.88 20.13 25.71
CA ARG A 693 19.98 21.38 24.93
C ARG A 693 20.54 21.11 23.54
N PHE A 694 20.02 21.83 22.56
CA PHE A 694 20.48 21.85 21.18
C PHE A 694 20.88 23.29 20.85
N THR A 695 22.18 23.58 20.95
CA THR A 695 22.74 24.93 20.76
C THR A 695 23.38 25.03 19.39
N ALA A 696 23.11 26.11 18.65
CA ALA A 696 23.68 26.38 17.34
C ALA A 696 25.21 26.24 17.31
N GLY A 697 25.72 25.38 16.42
CA GLY A 697 27.16 25.15 16.22
C GLY A 697 27.73 25.91 15.03
N ALA A 698 26.88 26.53 14.21
CA ALA A 698 27.23 27.27 13.00
C ALA A 698 26.67 28.71 13.04
N PRO A 699 27.23 29.67 12.27
CA PRO A 699 26.73 31.05 12.21
C PRO A 699 25.24 31.16 11.87
N SER A 700 24.74 30.25 11.03
CA SER A 700 23.33 30.09 10.70
C SER A 700 23.11 28.65 10.26
N GLY A 701 21.89 28.14 10.39
CA GLY A 701 21.57 26.78 9.97
C GLY A 701 20.19 26.34 10.43
N GLY A 702 19.93 25.06 10.21
CA GLY A 702 18.74 24.41 10.71
C GLY A 702 18.89 22.90 10.71
N VAL A 703 18.08 22.25 11.55
CA VAL A 703 17.93 20.80 11.59
C VAL A 703 16.48 20.43 11.86
N TYR A 704 16.13 19.22 11.45
CA TYR A 704 14.92 18.53 11.90
C TYR A 704 15.29 17.57 13.04
N ILE A 705 14.46 17.50 14.08
CA ILE A 705 14.71 16.71 15.30
C ILE A 705 13.46 15.89 15.65
N SER A 706 13.65 14.60 15.91
CA SER A 706 12.60 13.68 16.36
C SER A 706 13.12 12.71 17.44
N ASP A 707 12.21 12.18 18.25
CA ASP A 707 12.45 11.07 19.20
C ASP A 707 13.67 11.25 20.11
N LEU A 708 13.64 12.22 21.03
CA LEU A 708 14.60 12.28 22.14
C LEU A 708 14.18 11.30 23.25
N SER A 709 14.97 10.24 23.44
CA SER A 709 14.62 9.14 24.35
C SER A 709 15.82 8.63 25.14
N ALA A 710 15.56 8.10 26.34
CA ALA A 710 16.49 7.25 27.07
C ALA A 710 16.17 5.78 26.78
N GLU A 711 17.14 4.97 26.39
CA GLU A 711 16.86 3.65 25.85
C GLU A 711 17.92 2.58 26.17
N ASN A 712 17.44 1.33 26.20
CA ASN A 712 18.22 0.10 26.22
C ASN A 712 17.96 -0.63 24.90
N ARG A 713 19.02 -1.11 24.27
CA ARG A 713 18.91 -1.83 23.00
C ARG A 713 18.21 -3.17 23.21
N ALA A 714 17.11 -3.42 22.51
CA ALA A 714 16.38 -4.67 22.60
C ALA A 714 15.58 -4.97 21.33
N VAL A 715 15.33 -6.26 21.07
CA VAL A 715 14.39 -6.69 20.02
C VAL A 715 12.95 -6.60 20.49
N GLY A 716 12.72 -6.87 21.78
CA GLY A 716 11.38 -7.02 22.32
C GLY A 716 10.74 -8.37 21.98
N GLU A 717 9.44 -8.50 22.21
CA GLU A 717 8.69 -9.74 22.00
C GLU A 717 7.26 -9.41 21.51
N ARG A 718 6.75 -10.23 20.58
CA ARG A 718 5.34 -10.18 20.18
C ARG A 718 4.45 -10.51 21.37
N SER A 719 3.43 -9.69 21.58
CA SER A 719 2.31 -9.99 22.47
C SER A 719 1.08 -10.29 21.60
N PRO A 720 0.69 -11.55 21.40
CA PRO A 720 -0.46 -11.89 20.59
C PRO A 720 -1.74 -11.26 21.17
N GLU A 721 -2.40 -10.44 20.39
CA GLU A 721 -3.69 -9.84 20.73
C GLU A 721 -4.56 -9.79 19.47
N ARG A 722 -5.88 -9.99 19.63
CA ARG A 722 -6.81 -9.73 18.54
C ARG A 722 -7.05 -8.22 18.47
N GLN A 723 -6.68 -7.63 17.35
CA GLN A 723 -6.89 -6.21 17.10
C GLN A 723 -8.30 -5.98 16.52
N ALA A 724 -9.00 -4.96 17.04
CA ALA A 724 -10.17 -4.43 16.35
C ALA A 724 -9.74 -3.81 15.02
N THR A 725 -10.65 -3.78 14.04
CA THR A 725 -10.36 -3.22 12.71
C THR A 725 -11.18 -1.99 12.43
N VAL A 726 -10.56 -0.99 11.81
CA VAL A 726 -11.27 0.17 11.25
C VAL A 726 -11.60 -0.13 9.79
N ASN A 727 -12.87 0.08 9.43
CA ASN A 727 -13.39 -0.10 8.08
C ASN A 727 -14.20 1.13 7.65
N VAL A 728 -14.44 1.26 6.36
CA VAL A 728 -15.37 2.23 5.78
C VAL A 728 -16.55 1.52 5.15
N VAL A 729 -17.74 2.08 5.34
CA VAL A 729 -18.97 1.54 4.76
C VAL A 729 -19.23 2.25 3.44
N PRO A 730 -19.36 1.52 2.31
CA PRO A 730 -19.78 2.12 1.05
C PRO A 730 -21.10 2.87 1.24
N ASN A 731 -21.22 4.06 0.66
CA ASN A 731 -22.46 4.83 0.72
C ASN A 731 -22.83 5.38 -0.64
N ASN A 732 -24.11 5.26 -0.98
CA ASN A 732 -24.69 5.64 -2.25
C ASN A 732 -25.70 6.76 -2.00
N VAL A 733 -25.57 7.92 -2.64
CA VAL A 733 -26.43 9.10 -2.42
C VAL A 733 -26.85 9.77 -3.72
N GLU A 734 -27.98 10.46 -3.68
CA GLU A 734 -28.41 11.35 -4.78
C GLU A 734 -27.49 12.58 -4.85
N GLU A 735 -27.24 13.12 -6.06
CA GLU A 735 -26.52 14.40 -6.18
C GLU A 735 -27.32 15.56 -5.60
N GLY A 736 -28.63 15.56 -5.83
CA GLY A 736 -29.57 16.55 -5.33
C GLY A 736 -29.48 17.89 -6.06
N SER A 737 -30.39 18.82 -5.76
CA SER A 737 -30.56 20.01 -6.60
C SER A 737 -29.56 21.17 -6.42
N GLY A 738 -28.44 20.94 -5.74
CA GLY A 738 -27.48 21.99 -5.35
C GLY A 738 -26.41 21.50 -4.36
N PRO A 739 -25.59 22.42 -3.82
CA PRO A 739 -24.60 22.08 -2.80
C PRO A 739 -25.24 21.44 -1.56
N GLY A 740 -24.64 20.36 -1.08
CA GLY A 740 -25.16 19.56 0.02
C GLY A 740 -24.07 18.90 0.86
N THR A 741 -24.49 17.97 1.72
CA THR A 741 -23.58 17.15 2.52
C THR A 741 -24.18 15.77 2.70
N ALA A 742 -23.36 14.75 2.51
CA ALA A 742 -23.66 13.37 2.85
C ALA A 742 -22.64 12.86 3.88
N ASN A 743 -22.83 11.66 4.42
CA ASN A 743 -21.89 11.08 5.37
C ASN A 743 -21.38 9.71 4.90
N VAL A 744 -20.11 9.42 5.12
CA VAL A 744 -19.57 8.06 5.10
C VAL A 744 -19.46 7.56 6.54
N ALA A 745 -19.78 6.29 6.80
CA ALA A 745 -19.54 5.70 8.11
C ALA A 745 -18.14 5.07 8.17
N ALA A 746 -17.33 5.55 9.11
CA ALA A 746 -16.17 4.81 9.60
C ALA A 746 -16.60 3.94 10.77
N VAL A 747 -16.23 2.65 10.77
CA VAL A 747 -16.75 1.67 11.72
C VAL A 747 -15.65 0.78 12.29
N LEU A 748 -15.80 0.43 13.57
CA LEU A 748 -15.00 -0.62 14.21
C LEU A 748 -15.67 -1.99 14.03
N SER A 749 -14.86 -3.02 13.85
CA SER A 749 -15.34 -4.41 13.83
C SER A 749 -15.93 -4.85 15.17
N GLU A 750 -15.50 -4.24 16.28
CA GLU A 750 -16.02 -4.50 17.62
C GLU A 750 -15.84 -3.31 18.57
N ARG A 751 -16.54 -3.33 19.71
CA ARG A 751 -16.42 -2.29 20.74
C ARG A 751 -15.13 -2.51 21.53
N VAL A 752 -14.31 -1.48 21.65
CA VAL A 752 -13.06 -1.51 22.41
C VAL A 752 -13.11 -0.58 23.63
N GLY A 753 -12.30 -0.87 24.65
CA GLY A 753 -12.27 -0.15 25.92
C GLY A 753 -11.42 1.11 25.95
N HIS A 754 -10.75 1.46 24.84
CA HIS A 754 -9.84 2.59 24.69
C HIS A 754 -10.18 3.39 23.42
N PRO A 755 -9.68 4.63 23.28
CA PRO A 755 -9.83 5.37 22.03
C PRO A 755 -9.13 4.65 20.87
N VAL A 756 -9.67 4.84 19.66
CA VAL A 756 -9.06 4.43 18.39
C VAL A 756 -9.09 5.62 17.45
N THR A 757 -8.00 5.86 16.72
CA THR A 757 -7.98 6.91 15.69
C THR A 757 -7.66 6.34 14.32
N ALA A 758 -8.21 6.96 13.29
CA ALA A 758 -7.87 6.68 11.89
C ALA A 758 -8.05 7.96 11.09
N TYR A 759 -7.49 8.01 9.89
CA TYR A 759 -7.82 9.04 8.92
C TYR A 759 -8.74 8.48 7.85
N VAL A 760 -9.86 9.15 7.63
CA VAL A 760 -10.80 8.81 6.56
C VAL A 760 -10.63 9.82 5.43
N SER A 761 -10.35 9.32 4.24
CA SER A 761 -10.16 10.13 3.04
C SER A 761 -11.20 9.81 1.98
N VAL A 762 -11.79 10.84 1.38
CA VAL A 762 -12.63 10.71 0.17
C VAL A 762 -11.90 11.36 -0.98
N PHE A 763 -11.60 10.57 -2.01
CA PHE A 763 -10.86 11.01 -3.20
C PHE A 763 -11.81 11.67 -4.20
N GLY A 764 -12.51 12.70 -3.72
CA GLY A 764 -13.33 13.61 -4.52
C GLY A 764 -12.51 14.80 -5.00
N SER A 765 -13.19 15.91 -5.29
CA SER A 765 -12.52 17.14 -5.72
C SER A 765 -13.40 18.37 -5.46
N ALA A 766 -12.79 19.56 -5.33
CA ALA A 766 -13.50 20.76 -4.84
C ALA A 766 -14.68 21.24 -5.70
N THR A 767 -14.73 20.88 -6.99
CA THR A 767 -15.84 21.20 -7.90
C THR A 767 -16.56 19.95 -8.42
N GLY A 768 -16.25 18.78 -7.87
CA GLY A 768 -16.86 17.52 -8.26
C GLY A 768 -18.09 17.18 -7.45
N ALA A 769 -18.79 16.11 -7.86
CA ALA A 769 -20.03 15.67 -7.22
C ALA A 769 -19.82 15.28 -5.74
N ALA A 770 -18.59 14.93 -5.37
CA ALA A 770 -18.13 14.81 -4.00
C ALA A 770 -16.86 15.65 -3.79
N GLY A 771 -16.79 16.34 -2.65
CA GLY A 771 -15.61 17.07 -2.19
C GLY A 771 -14.44 16.14 -1.85
N ALA A 772 -13.22 16.63 -2.03
CA ALA A 772 -12.05 15.97 -1.47
C ALA A 772 -12.05 16.16 0.04
N GLU A 773 -11.96 15.05 0.78
CA GLU A 773 -11.98 15.06 2.24
C GLU A 773 -10.76 14.33 2.79
N MET A 774 -10.20 14.85 3.87
CA MET A 774 -9.26 14.16 4.75
C MET A 774 -9.65 14.53 6.17
N ARG A 775 -9.97 13.54 6.99
CA ARG A 775 -10.40 13.78 8.36
C ARG A 775 -9.88 12.71 9.30
N GLN A 776 -9.21 13.16 10.36
CA GLN A 776 -8.96 12.30 11.52
C GLN A 776 -10.28 12.02 12.23
N VAL A 777 -10.61 10.74 12.38
CA VAL A 777 -11.73 10.25 13.20
C VAL A 777 -11.19 9.68 14.51
N THR A 778 -11.91 9.91 15.59
CA THR A 778 -11.63 9.31 16.90
C THR A 778 -12.88 8.57 17.36
N PHE A 779 -12.74 7.26 17.58
CA PHE A 779 -13.74 6.45 18.25
C PHE A 779 -13.51 6.58 19.75
N ALA A 780 -14.51 7.09 20.47
CA ALA A 780 -14.47 7.05 21.93
C ALA A 780 -14.56 5.60 22.44
N PRO A 781 -14.10 5.29 23.67
CA PRO A 781 -14.28 3.98 24.27
C PRO A 781 -15.73 3.49 24.15
N GLY A 782 -15.91 2.29 23.60
CA GLY A 782 -17.21 1.66 23.35
C GLY A 782 -17.96 2.16 22.11
N GLN A 783 -17.49 3.17 21.37
CA GLN A 783 -18.12 3.65 20.15
C GLN A 783 -17.81 2.73 18.96
N LEU A 784 -18.81 2.43 18.13
CA LEU A 784 -18.63 1.56 16.95
C LEU A 784 -18.58 2.31 15.61
N CYS A 785 -19.19 3.49 15.54
CA CYS A 785 -19.36 4.21 14.28
C CYS A 785 -19.16 5.70 14.49
N VAL A 786 -18.48 6.33 13.53
CA VAL A 786 -18.29 7.77 13.42
C VAL A 786 -18.73 8.20 12.02
N PRO A 787 -19.72 9.10 11.90
CA PRO A 787 -20.08 9.68 10.61
C PRO A 787 -19.02 10.70 10.17
N VAL A 788 -18.58 10.59 8.92
CA VAL A 788 -17.64 11.50 8.27
C VAL A 788 -18.40 12.28 7.21
N PRO A 789 -18.66 13.59 7.41
CA PRO A 789 -19.34 14.40 6.42
C PRO A 789 -18.48 14.59 5.19
N VAL A 790 -19.13 14.59 4.03
CA VAL A 790 -18.56 14.78 2.70
C VAL A 790 -19.41 15.83 2.01
N ALA A 791 -18.80 16.93 1.57
CA ALA A 791 -19.50 17.92 0.76
C ALA A 791 -19.95 17.27 -0.56
N THR A 792 -21.18 17.54 -0.99
CA THR A 792 -21.71 17.11 -2.28
C THR A 792 -22.10 18.32 -3.13
N LEU A 793 -22.05 18.15 -4.45
CA LEU A 793 -22.46 19.18 -5.39
C LEU A 793 -23.30 18.54 -6.48
N GLY A 794 -24.62 18.76 -6.42
CA GLY A 794 -25.53 18.43 -7.51
C GLY A 794 -26.13 19.67 -8.16
N ASP A 795 -26.92 19.47 -9.21
CA ASP A 795 -27.57 20.54 -9.96
C ASP A 795 -29.01 20.20 -10.42
N GLN A 796 -29.48 20.69 -11.56
CA GLN A 796 -30.84 20.42 -12.06
C GLN A 796 -30.82 19.97 -13.52
N LEU A 797 -29.66 19.49 -13.98
CA LEU A 797 -29.35 19.24 -15.37
C LEU A 797 -28.95 17.77 -15.56
N PRO A 798 -29.52 17.10 -16.57
CA PRO A 798 -29.15 15.72 -16.82
C PRO A 798 -27.72 15.60 -17.38
N SER A 799 -26.95 14.62 -16.90
CA SER A 799 -25.61 14.29 -17.40
C SER A 799 -25.56 12.98 -18.21
N ARG A 800 -24.42 12.64 -18.80
CA ARG A 800 -24.25 11.33 -19.49
C ARG A 800 -23.92 10.19 -18.53
N THR A 801 -23.51 10.51 -17.31
CA THR A 801 -22.95 9.55 -16.36
C THR A 801 -24.00 9.24 -15.31
N PRO A 802 -24.62 8.04 -15.30
CA PRO A 802 -25.73 7.75 -14.39
C PRO A 802 -25.35 7.78 -12.90
N ALA A 803 -24.08 7.50 -12.59
CA ALA A 803 -23.52 7.64 -11.25
C ALA A 803 -21.99 7.71 -11.33
N THR A 804 -21.39 8.40 -10.36
CA THR A 804 -19.93 8.52 -10.20
C THR A 804 -19.52 7.98 -8.84
N SER A 805 -18.58 7.04 -8.80
CA SER A 805 -18.03 6.48 -7.56
C SER A 805 -16.67 7.07 -7.23
N PHE A 806 -16.52 7.55 -6.00
CA PHE A 806 -15.29 8.08 -5.44
C PHE A 806 -14.72 7.05 -4.46
N LYS A 807 -13.40 6.85 -4.50
CA LYS A 807 -12.73 5.96 -3.53
C LYS A 807 -12.81 6.57 -2.14
N VAL A 808 -12.97 5.72 -1.14
CA VAL A 808 -12.86 6.07 0.27
C VAL A 808 -11.87 5.12 0.94
N SER A 809 -11.00 5.64 1.79
CA SER A 809 -10.07 4.85 2.60
C SER A 809 -10.13 5.24 4.08
N ALA A 810 -9.85 4.28 4.96
CA ALA A 810 -9.50 4.49 6.36
C ALA A 810 -8.08 3.96 6.60
N THR A 811 -7.14 4.87 6.83
CA THR A 811 -5.70 4.60 6.87
C THR A 811 -5.03 5.25 8.09
N ASN A 812 -3.74 4.97 8.31
CA ASN A 812 -2.95 5.44 9.46
C ASN A 812 -3.71 5.27 10.79
N VAL A 813 -4.00 4.00 11.12
CA VAL A 813 -4.85 3.61 12.25
C VAL A 813 -4.01 3.49 13.53
N ALA A 814 -4.43 4.08 14.64
CA ALA A 814 -3.75 3.92 15.93
C ALA A 814 -4.65 3.23 16.95
N HIS A 815 -4.05 2.39 17.81
CA HIS A 815 -4.71 1.55 18.81
C HIS A 815 -5.74 0.55 18.24
N ALA A 816 -5.68 0.28 16.94
CA ALA A 816 -6.41 -0.73 16.19
C ALA A 816 -5.64 -0.99 14.89
N VAL A 817 -6.14 -1.85 14.01
CA VAL A 817 -5.54 -2.05 12.68
C VAL A 817 -6.52 -1.70 11.56
N MET A 818 -6.00 -1.48 10.36
CA MET A 818 -6.84 -1.39 9.16
C MET A 818 -7.48 -2.74 8.87
N GLY A 819 -8.79 -2.75 8.54
CA GLY A 819 -9.49 -3.98 8.18
C GLY A 819 -9.48 -4.29 6.69
N ASP A 820 -9.95 -5.48 6.34
CA ASP A 820 -10.18 -5.93 4.96
C ASP A 820 -11.27 -5.11 4.23
N LYS A 821 -11.96 -4.21 4.93
CA LYS A 821 -12.88 -3.22 4.38
C LYS A 821 -12.44 -1.79 4.73
N GLY A 822 -11.13 -1.59 4.91
CA GLY A 822 -10.52 -0.26 5.04
C GLY A 822 -10.69 0.60 3.78
N PHE A 823 -11.00 -0.02 2.64
CA PHE A 823 -11.39 0.66 1.40
C PHE A 823 -12.87 0.46 1.07
N GLY A 824 -13.47 1.48 0.47
CA GLY A 824 -14.85 1.46 0.01
C GLY A 824 -15.11 2.54 -1.04
N THR A 825 -16.38 2.79 -1.33
CA THR A 825 -16.81 3.76 -2.33
C THR A 825 -17.88 4.69 -1.79
N PHE A 826 -17.78 5.96 -2.16
CA PHE A 826 -18.85 6.94 -2.03
C PHE A 826 -19.41 7.21 -3.42
N THR A 827 -20.64 6.80 -3.69
CA THR A 827 -21.25 6.88 -5.03
C THR A 827 -22.31 7.95 -5.05
N VAL A 828 -22.21 8.89 -6.00
CA VAL A 828 -23.19 9.94 -6.23
C VAL A 828 -23.96 9.64 -7.51
N ARG A 829 -25.29 9.63 -7.44
CA ARG A 829 -26.18 9.37 -8.59
C ARG A 829 -26.69 10.67 -9.20
N GLU A 830 -26.68 10.72 -10.52
CA GLU A 830 -27.39 11.71 -11.32
C GLU A 830 -28.91 11.53 -11.15
N ASP A 831 -29.59 12.48 -10.49
CA ASP A 831 -31.04 12.41 -10.18
C ASP A 831 -31.97 13.21 -11.09
N ASP A 832 -31.44 14.05 -11.98
CA ASP A 832 -32.20 14.84 -12.96
C ASP A 832 -32.38 14.15 -14.32
N GLY A 833 -31.70 13.02 -14.50
CA GLY A 833 -31.85 12.11 -15.64
C GLY A 833 -30.57 11.98 -16.46
N VAL A 834 -30.55 11.04 -17.40
CA VAL A 834 -29.36 10.82 -18.25
C VAL A 834 -29.60 11.25 -19.69
N THR A 835 -28.66 12.00 -20.27
CA THR A 835 -28.69 12.41 -21.69
C THR A 835 -28.32 11.27 -22.64
N GLY A 836 -27.80 10.15 -22.12
CA GLY A 836 -27.57 8.90 -22.82
C GLY A 836 -27.36 7.73 -21.85
N GLY A 837 -27.66 6.50 -22.27
CA GLY A 837 -27.54 5.31 -21.42
C GLY A 837 -28.78 5.02 -20.56
N THR A 838 -28.63 4.12 -19.58
CA THR A 838 -29.70 3.75 -18.63
C THR A 838 -29.45 4.44 -17.28
N PRO A 839 -30.45 5.13 -16.69
CA PRO A 839 -30.32 5.70 -15.36
C PRO A 839 -29.94 4.64 -14.31
N ALA A 840 -29.11 5.04 -13.33
CA ALA A 840 -28.87 4.22 -12.16
C ALA A 840 -30.15 4.14 -11.28
N PRO A 841 -30.33 3.08 -10.48
CA PRO A 841 -31.46 2.98 -9.56
C PRO A 841 -31.45 4.11 -8.53
N ALA A 842 -32.61 4.67 -8.20
CA ALA A 842 -32.74 5.69 -7.16
C ALA A 842 -32.18 5.20 -5.80
N PHE A 843 -31.34 6.01 -5.18
CA PHE A 843 -30.71 5.73 -3.88
C PHE A 843 -31.56 6.22 -2.70
N GLY A 844 -32.49 7.15 -2.95
CA GLY A 844 -33.39 7.69 -1.94
C GLY A 844 -32.71 8.61 -0.94
N VAL A 845 -33.50 9.22 -0.07
CA VAL A 845 -33.02 10.22 0.89
C VAL A 845 -32.25 9.55 2.03
N PRO A 846 -30.95 9.81 2.22
CA PRO A 846 -30.15 9.18 3.28
C PRO A 846 -30.61 9.56 4.68
N GLY A 847 -30.59 8.59 5.60
CA GLY A 847 -30.76 8.80 7.04
C GLY A 847 -29.42 8.98 7.78
N ASP A 848 -29.42 8.70 9.08
CA ASP A 848 -28.18 8.62 9.86
C ASP A 848 -27.37 7.39 9.44
N VAL A 849 -26.17 7.62 8.89
CA VAL A 849 -25.34 6.55 8.30
C VAL A 849 -24.93 5.48 9.32
N CYS A 850 -24.79 5.84 10.60
CA CYS A 850 -24.46 4.87 11.64
C CYS A 850 -25.66 4.00 12.03
N ALA A 851 -26.87 4.57 12.06
CA ALA A 851 -28.11 3.82 12.24
C ALA A 851 -28.39 2.90 11.04
N GLU A 852 -28.16 3.38 9.82
CA GLU A 852 -28.27 2.57 8.60
C GLU A 852 -27.26 1.42 8.60
N TYR A 853 -26.00 1.67 8.93
CA TYR A 853 -25.00 0.61 9.09
C TYR A 853 -25.43 -0.42 10.13
N ALA A 854 -25.89 0.04 11.30
CA ALA A 854 -26.37 -0.85 12.37
C ALA A 854 -27.57 -1.71 11.93
N ALA A 855 -28.48 -1.14 11.13
CA ALA A 855 -29.58 -1.88 10.53
C ALA A 855 -29.08 -2.89 9.48
N ALA A 856 -28.14 -2.50 8.62
CA ALA A 856 -27.57 -3.35 7.57
C ALA A 856 -26.83 -4.58 8.10
N GLN A 857 -26.33 -4.54 9.34
CA GLN A 857 -25.71 -5.72 9.98
C GLN A 857 -26.69 -6.89 10.20
N LYS A 858 -28.01 -6.65 10.14
CA LYS A 858 -29.03 -7.68 10.35
C LYS A 858 -30.13 -7.57 9.29
N PRO A 859 -30.28 -8.57 8.41
CA PRO A 859 -31.35 -8.53 7.43
C PRO A 859 -32.72 -8.39 8.09
N GLY A 860 -33.56 -7.49 7.55
CA GLY A 860 -34.95 -7.37 7.97
C GLY A 860 -35.82 -8.50 7.43
N HIS A 861 -37.10 -8.47 7.78
CA HIS A 861 -38.07 -9.48 7.37
C HIS A 861 -38.83 -9.06 6.10
N LEU A 862 -38.85 -9.93 5.09
CA LEU A 862 -39.65 -9.75 3.89
C LEU A 862 -41.00 -10.47 4.04
N ASN A 863 -42.10 -9.73 4.02
CA ASN A 863 -43.43 -10.33 4.10
C ASN A 863 -43.87 -10.85 2.72
N VAL A 864 -44.17 -12.14 2.64
CA VAL A 864 -44.67 -12.79 1.43
C VAL A 864 -46.15 -13.14 1.62
N THR A 865 -47.00 -12.60 0.75
CA THR A 865 -48.44 -12.80 0.87
C THR A 865 -48.88 -14.05 0.13
N GLY A 866 -49.55 -14.97 0.85
CA GLY A 866 -50.16 -16.17 0.28
C GLY A 866 -49.17 -17.30 0.01
N VAL A 867 -49.63 -18.32 -0.71
CA VAL A 867 -48.82 -19.47 -1.12
C VAL A 867 -48.16 -19.15 -2.47
N VAL A 868 -46.88 -19.52 -2.61
CA VAL A 868 -46.07 -19.22 -3.79
C VAL A 868 -45.98 -20.45 -4.70
N TYR A 869 -46.34 -20.27 -5.98
CA TYR A 869 -46.30 -21.31 -7.01
C TYR A 869 -45.49 -20.84 -8.24
N PRO A 870 -44.91 -21.75 -9.04
CA PRO A 870 -44.28 -21.38 -10.30
C PRO A 870 -45.30 -20.70 -11.22
N GLY A 871 -44.92 -19.56 -11.84
CA GLY A 871 -45.78 -18.77 -12.71
C GLY A 871 -46.81 -17.88 -11.99
N SER A 872 -46.92 -17.97 -10.66
CA SER A 872 -47.84 -17.12 -9.89
C SER A 872 -47.28 -15.72 -9.63
N VAL A 873 -48.18 -14.77 -9.39
CA VAL A 873 -47.83 -13.44 -8.88
C VAL A 873 -48.05 -13.44 -7.37
N THR A 874 -47.01 -13.12 -6.60
CA THR A 874 -47.08 -12.94 -5.14
C THR A 874 -46.74 -11.51 -4.76
N THR A 875 -47.36 -10.98 -3.70
CA THR A 875 -47.05 -9.65 -3.18
C THR A 875 -45.99 -9.73 -2.09
N LEU A 876 -44.87 -9.04 -2.33
CA LEU A 876 -43.75 -8.90 -1.41
C LEU A 876 -43.82 -7.52 -0.74
N ARG A 877 -43.68 -7.46 0.59
CA ARG A 877 -43.69 -6.20 1.35
C ARG A 877 -42.60 -6.16 2.40
N ALA A 878 -41.89 -5.04 2.48
CA ALA A 878 -40.88 -4.82 3.50
C ALA A 878 -40.79 -3.32 3.84
N GLY A 879 -40.16 -3.00 4.96
CA GLY A 879 -39.90 -1.64 5.41
C GLY A 879 -38.48 -1.50 5.96
N GLY A 880 -38.06 -0.27 6.22
CA GLY A 880 -36.70 0.06 6.69
C GLY A 880 -35.76 0.56 5.59
N TYR A 881 -36.29 0.82 4.40
CA TYR A 881 -35.56 1.44 3.28
C TYR A 881 -35.60 2.97 3.38
N ARG A 882 -34.72 3.64 2.63
CA ARG A 882 -34.77 5.10 2.50
C ARG A 882 -36.01 5.55 1.73
N ALA A 883 -36.50 6.75 2.02
CA ALA A 883 -37.62 7.32 1.28
C ALA A 883 -37.24 7.52 -0.20
N GLY A 884 -38.03 6.99 -1.12
CA GLY A 884 -37.77 7.08 -2.56
C GLY A 884 -36.69 6.12 -3.07
N GLU A 885 -36.17 5.22 -2.25
CA GLU A 885 -35.14 4.26 -2.64
C GLU A 885 -35.69 3.17 -3.55
N SER A 886 -34.95 2.85 -4.61
CA SER A 886 -35.22 1.68 -5.44
C SER A 886 -34.79 0.41 -4.72
N VAL A 887 -35.73 -0.51 -4.51
CA VAL A 887 -35.50 -1.82 -3.88
C VAL A 887 -35.57 -2.91 -4.94
N GLU A 888 -34.50 -3.68 -5.09
CA GLU A 888 -34.41 -4.81 -6.02
C GLU A 888 -34.83 -6.12 -5.33
N PHE A 889 -35.80 -6.79 -5.92
CA PHE A 889 -36.31 -8.08 -5.46
C PHE A 889 -35.66 -9.21 -6.25
N ARG A 890 -35.21 -10.26 -5.56
CA ARG A 890 -34.59 -11.45 -6.17
C ARG A 890 -35.19 -12.74 -5.63
N LEU A 891 -35.19 -13.76 -6.47
CA LEU A 891 -35.42 -15.16 -6.13
C LEU A 891 -34.08 -15.89 -6.19
N ASN A 892 -33.55 -16.28 -5.04
CA ASN A 892 -32.16 -16.67 -4.88
C ASN A 892 -31.25 -15.57 -5.42
N SER A 893 -30.56 -15.81 -6.54
CA SER A 893 -29.73 -14.82 -7.24
C SER A 893 -30.43 -14.15 -8.43
N ALA A 894 -31.59 -14.65 -8.87
CA ALA A 894 -32.26 -14.16 -10.07
C ALA A 894 -33.11 -12.91 -9.79
N PRO A 895 -32.97 -11.81 -10.57
CA PRO A 895 -33.76 -10.61 -10.38
C PRO A 895 -35.23 -10.84 -10.78
N LEU A 896 -36.15 -10.37 -9.94
CA LEU A 896 -37.60 -10.37 -10.19
C LEU A 896 -38.10 -8.99 -10.64
N GLY A 897 -37.42 -7.92 -10.22
CA GLY A 897 -37.76 -6.55 -10.57
C GLY A 897 -37.41 -5.57 -9.45
N ARG A 898 -37.83 -4.31 -9.62
CA ARG A 898 -37.59 -3.21 -8.67
C ARG A 898 -38.87 -2.47 -8.36
N ALA A 899 -38.96 -1.91 -7.15
CA ALA A 899 -40.00 -0.96 -6.76
C ALA A 899 -39.41 0.13 -5.86
N LEU A 900 -40.01 1.33 -5.90
CA LEU A 900 -39.60 2.43 -5.03
C LEU A 900 -40.24 2.28 -3.64
N ALA A 901 -39.47 2.57 -2.61
CA ALA A 901 -39.97 2.74 -1.26
C ALA A 901 -40.73 4.08 -1.13
N ASP A 902 -41.83 4.07 -0.38
CA ASP A 902 -42.62 5.25 -0.10
C ASP A 902 -41.91 6.20 0.89
N ALA A 903 -42.56 7.31 1.24
CA ALA A 903 -42.01 8.30 2.18
C ALA A 903 -41.74 7.75 3.59
N GLY A 904 -42.37 6.62 3.97
CA GLY A 904 -42.13 5.91 5.23
C GLY A 904 -41.10 4.79 5.11
N GLY A 905 -40.45 4.63 3.95
CA GLY A 905 -39.49 3.56 3.71
C GLY A 905 -40.12 2.19 3.52
N MET A 906 -41.42 2.11 3.21
CA MET A 906 -42.11 0.85 2.90
C MET A 906 -42.16 0.60 1.40
N VAL A 907 -41.95 -0.65 1.00
CA VAL A 907 -42.02 -1.08 -0.40
C VAL A 907 -43.03 -2.23 -0.55
N SER A 908 -43.77 -2.22 -1.65
CA SER A 908 -44.67 -3.30 -2.04
C SER A 908 -44.45 -3.63 -3.51
N PHE A 909 -44.17 -4.89 -3.82
CA PHE A 909 -43.88 -5.36 -5.18
C PHE A 909 -44.68 -6.62 -5.53
N ALA A 910 -45.32 -6.63 -6.70
CA ALA A 910 -45.99 -7.79 -7.24
C ALA A 910 -44.98 -8.62 -8.06
N ALA A 911 -44.42 -9.64 -7.43
CA ALA A 911 -43.38 -10.48 -8.03
C ALA A 911 -43.99 -11.65 -8.82
N THR A 912 -43.69 -11.72 -10.10
CA THR A 912 -43.98 -12.90 -10.92
C THR A 912 -42.89 -13.96 -10.70
N ILE A 913 -43.27 -15.12 -10.18
CA ILE A 913 -42.35 -16.23 -9.97
C ILE A 913 -42.14 -16.96 -11.29
N PRO A 914 -40.88 -17.20 -11.73
CA PRO A 914 -40.62 -17.93 -12.97
C PRO A 914 -41.34 -19.28 -13.04
N ALA A 915 -41.94 -19.59 -14.19
CA ALA A 915 -42.71 -20.84 -14.36
C ALA A 915 -41.84 -22.11 -14.20
N GLY A 916 -40.53 -21.99 -14.44
CA GLY A 916 -39.56 -23.08 -14.28
C GLY A 916 -38.98 -23.23 -12.86
N THR A 917 -39.44 -22.45 -11.88
CA THR A 917 -38.91 -22.54 -10.52
C THR A 917 -39.24 -23.91 -9.89
N PRO A 918 -38.25 -24.69 -9.43
CA PRO A 918 -38.48 -25.99 -8.82
C PRO A 918 -39.30 -25.89 -7.51
N SER A 919 -40.02 -26.96 -7.19
CA SER A 919 -40.83 -27.05 -5.95
C SER A 919 -39.97 -27.34 -4.73
N GLU A 920 -39.21 -26.33 -4.30
CA GLU A 920 -38.28 -26.41 -3.18
C GLU A 920 -38.33 -25.16 -2.29
N LYS A 921 -37.46 -25.13 -1.27
CA LYS A 921 -37.26 -23.91 -0.49
C LYS A 921 -36.40 -22.95 -1.29
N VAL A 922 -36.88 -21.72 -1.43
CA VAL A 922 -36.18 -20.63 -2.11
C VAL A 922 -36.08 -19.44 -1.19
N THR A 923 -35.04 -18.64 -1.39
CA THR A 923 -34.85 -17.40 -0.65
C THR A 923 -35.32 -16.24 -1.51
N LEU A 924 -36.26 -15.45 -0.99
CA LEU A 924 -36.62 -14.15 -1.56
C LEU A 924 -35.83 -13.08 -0.81
N THR A 925 -35.17 -12.21 -1.54
CA THR A 925 -34.39 -11.10 -1.01
C THR A 925 -34.86 -9.79 -1.63
N ALA A 926 -34.86 -8.72 -0.84
CA ALA A 926 -35.12 -7.36 -1.30
C ALA A 926 -34.02 -6.44 -0.79
N VAL A 927 -33.28 -5.78 -1.69
CA VAL A 927 -32.08 -4.99 -1.36
C VAL A 927 -32.27 -3.55 -1.84
N GLY A 928 -32.09 -2.59 -0.92
CA GLY A 928 -32.13 -1.17 -1.23
C GLY A 928 -30.88 -0.72 -1.99
N ALA A 929 -31.04 0.10 -3.04
CA ALA A 929 -29.93 0.56 -3.87
C ALA A 929 -29.02 1.59 -3.17
N GLY A 930 -29.56 2.40 -2.25
CA GLY A 930 -28.83 3.44 -1.53
C GLY A 930 -28.26 2.97 -0.19
N SER A 931 -29.14 2.40 0.65
CA SER A 931 -28.84 1.94 2.01
C SER A 931 -28.12 0.60 2.06
N ALA A 932 -28.14 -0.18 0.97
CA ALA A 932 -27.77 -1.59 0.92
C ALA A 932 -28.49 -2.48 1.97
N PHE A 933 -29.55 -1.96 2.61
CA PHE A 933 -30.34 -2.71 3.58
C PHE A 933 -31.04 -3.87 2.87
N SER A 934 -30.96 -5.06 3.46
CA SER A 934 -31.56 -6.26 2.90
C SER A 934 -32.69 -6.76 3.78
N THR A 935 -33.79 -7.21 3.16
CA THR A 935 -34.81 -8.01 3.83
C THR A 935 -34.94 -9.37 3.15
N THR A 936 -35.22 -10.41 3.93
CA THR A 936 -35.22 -11.79 3.43
C THR A 936 -36.44 -12.57 3.90
N ALA A 937 -36.84 -13.55 3.08
CA ALA A 937 -37.82 -14.57 3.43
C ALA A 937 -37.47 -15.90 2.79
N ILE A 938 -37.59 -16.98 3.57
CA ILE A 938 -37.49 -18.35 3.03
C ILE A 938 -38.90 -18.84 2.79
N VAL A 939 -39.24 -19.11 1.53
CA VAL A 939 -40.55 -19.63 1.14
C VAL A 939 -40.41 -20.99 0.47
N ARG A 940 -41.43 -21.83 0.60
CA ARG A 940 -41.50 -23.11 -0.11
C ARG A 940 -42.38 -22.94 -1.35
N ILE A 941 -41.78 -23.09 -2.51
CA ILE A 941 -42.52 -23.15 -3.78
C ILE A 941 -43.31 -24.44 -3.79
N ARG A 942 -44.63 -24.34 -3.89
CA ARG A 942 -45.51 -25.51 -4.01
C ARG A 942 -45.77 -25.79 -5.48
N ALA A 943 -45.96 -27.06 -5.81
CA ALA A 943 -46.41 -27.44 -7.15
C ALA A 943 -47.73 -26.72 -7.45
N ALA A 944 -47.83 -26.14 -8.65
CA ALA A 944 -49.09 -25.59 -9.14
C ALA A 944 -50.13 -26.72 -9.19
N LEU A 945 -51.34 -26.46 -8.67
CA LEU A 945 -52.46 -27.40 -8.68
C LEU A 945 -53.02 -27.59 -10.09
#